data_AF-A0A4C1SS95-F1
#
_entry.id   AF-A0A4C1SS95-F1
#
_cell.length_a   1.000
_cell.length_b   1.000
_cell.length_c   1.000
_cell.angle_alpha   90.00
_cell.angle_beta   90.00
_cell.angle_gamma   90.00
#
_symmetry.space_group_name_H-M   'P 1'
#
loop_
_entity.id
_entity.type
_entity.pdbx_description
1 polymer ?
#
loop_
_entity_poly.entity_id
_entity_poly.type
_entity_poly.pdbx_seq_one_letter_code
_entity_poly.pdbx_strand_id
1 'polypeptide(L)'
;MISTVWTHLRSRQYFKQHGNNEHEWARRFYLQVRSIRELDDMITELKRRLSHEGIEALEGNSPWNKHEIPLLLKRTTTYPNSSFGRVNIPCPARASLAPHALQFSRTCRDSFACYCTRSGDEAREREATKILGGNDPRYTVYLKDFPTDQPGPVYASSIKNIIKKYTGDEPRVTFDQNSSKVFLSFTKEDETRPKGNTRNPTIPGKVVLPVYKALKIRQLKIDVRVALLPPEKAKEIANCIELQNKTNLSNNELVPKLPDIDDTHFPIKISQFINCGYFWAQYDDDDTMQELQIIQKALNMKPLLVYAQPPRVGDLLVAPYQDESGTQYYRVCVHKILPKDMVWVFYIDYGSCGRVNVCNLFSLPSGICQELPPLAMECTLAEVAPSLLLDVHGQWTEAATIRFRQLVSKGRLIAKVYSVTHGVVSIKLLAENGRLSINKDLVEKGLAQPADESYESKMNHDLRASAADLNIAQKRAYNREQIHQAFQAARELEPPSPRDCVTDTVLKGPFSPLESTVYSMMYGSQQKRVNIEWNSVNSVLLDTEPQETYERLLVAGTVGQSTGGDRLTLRHTTLMPHVPGLPAIITMLFCPTMELRRDEQSIRYVCALVGLGSDDDGHPLFPEHDMLLNIDVDLSVEDIGMINHVRHLMDYMMFCGEGQDGPSVDDELRPRVPAIIRQNLVNLLWRRRKHRESCVVPGAWNWRTAPEQDMLEVADADMVDRAAVYPLHTPLELCPLDQDTALSLKRANDKLKIEVTRTHMSSNKQVSCVLCGTGAMSTQAMRIHLYSRAHREREDDFRMFDS
;
A
#
# COMPACT_ATOMS: atom_id res chain seq x y z
N MET A 1 16.86 -4.26 9.14
CA MET A 1 16.79 -5.59 8.51
C MET A 1 17.86 -5.81 7.44
N ILE A 2 18.02 -4.96 6.42
CA ILE A 2 19.04 -5.20 5.36
C ILE A 2 20.47 -5.09 5.90
N SER A 3 20.75 -4.13 6.78
CA SER A 3 22.02 -4.07 7.51
C SER A 3 22.26 -5.36 8.33
N THR A 4 21.24 -5.88 9.00
CA THR A 4 21.33 -7.11 9.81
C THR A 4 21.67 -8.34 8.96
N VAL A 5 21.08 -8.46 7.76
CA VAL A 5 21.40 -9.50 6.77
C VAL A 5 22.82 -9.33 6.25
N TRP A 6 23.24 -8.09 5.93
CA TRP A 6 24.60 -7.81 5.49
C TRP A 6 25.65 -8.14 6.57
N THR A 7 25.42 -7.74 7.82
CA THR A 7 26.32 -8.05 8.95
C THR A 7 26.41 -9.56 9.18
N HIS A 8 25.30 -10.30 9.03
CA HIS A 8 25.28 -11.77 9.09
C HIS A 8 26.04 -12.44 7.92
N LEU A 9 25.90 -11.92 6.70
CA LEU A 9 26.67 -12.41 5.54
C LEU A 9 28.16 -12.09 5.68
N ARG A 10 28.49 -10.92 6.23
CA ARG A 10 29.87 -10.49 6.50
C ARG A 10 30.52 -11.34 7.60
N SER A 11 29.80 -11.64 8.69
CA SER A 11 30.30 -12.49 9.78
C SER A 11 30.53 -13.94 9.35
N ARG A 12 29.73 -14.45 8.40
CA ARG A 12 29.93 -15.76 7.76
C ARG A 12 30.97 -15.76 6.63
N GLN A 13 31.69 -14.66 6.43
CA GLN A 13 32.67 -14.48 5.34
C GLN A 13 32.11 -14.73 3.93
N TYR A 14 30.80 -14.57 3.72
CA TYR A 14 30.12 -14.83 2.44
C TYR A 14 30.74 -14.03 1.28
N PHE A 15 31.07 -12.76 1.53
CA PHE A 15 31.67 -11.86 0.54
C PHE A 15 33.16 -12.13 0.25
N LYS A 16 33.77 -13.09 0.95
CA LYS A 16 35.14 -13.56 0.66
C LYS A 16 35.15 -14.86 -0.17
N GLN A 17 33.99 -15.48 -0.41
CA GLN A 17 33.85 -16.68 -1.23
C GLN A 17 33.84 -16.33 -2.73
N HIS A 18 34.46 -17.18 -3.57
CA HIS A 18 34.52 -16.96 -5.02
C HIS A 18 33.12 -16.83 -5.65
N GLY A 19 32.89 -15.72 -6.35
CA GLY A 19 31.64 -15.41 -7.06
C GLY A 19 30.65 -14.50 -6.31
N ASN A 20 30.91 -14.14 -5.04
CA ASN A 20 30.00 -13.30 -4.25
C ASN A 20 30.65 -11.95 -3.91
N ASN A 21 30.33 -10.91 -4.69
CA ASN A 21 30.86 -9.56 -4.50
C ASN A 21 29.91 -8.69 -3.64
N GLU A 22 30.44 -8.09 -2.57
CA GLU A 22 29.75 -7.14 -1.70
C GLU A 22 29.15 -5.95 -2.48
N HIS A 23 29.85 -5.47 -3.51
CA HIS A 23 29.40 -4.35 -4.34
C HIS A 23 28.24 -4.75 -5.25
N GLU A 24 28.24 -5.97 -5.80
CA GLU A 24 27.12 -6.47 -6.61
C GLU A 24 25.89 -6.76 -5.76
N TRP A 25 26.08 -7.30 -4.56
CA TRP A 25 25.01 -7.48 -3.58
C TRP A 25 24.37 -6.12 -3.24
N ALA A 26 25.17 -5.12 -2.89
CA ALA A 26 24.65 -3.79 -2.58
C ALA A 26 23.96 -3.13 -3.78
N ARG A 27 24.52 -3.28 -4.99
CA ARG A 27 23.93 -2.78 -6.24
C ARG A 27 22.56 -3.42 -6.53
N ARG A 28 22.42 -4.73 -6.30
CA ARG A 28 21.14 -5.45 -6.47
C ARG A 28 20.03 -4.90 -5.59
N PHE A 29 20.37 -4.34 -4.43
CA PHE A 29 19.41 -3.76 -3.48
C PHE A 29 19.39 -2.23 -3.52
N TYR A 30 20.05 -1.58 -4.49
CA TYR A 30 20.16 -0.12 -4.60
C TYR A 30 20.76 0.55 -3.35
N LEU A 31 21.68 -0.13 -2.67
CA LEU A 31 22.34 0.36 -1.46
C LEU A 31 23.78 0.76 -1.75
N GLN A 32 24.27 1.75 -1.00
CA GLN A 32 25.68 2.13 -1.02
C GLN A 32 26.45 1.32 0.02
N VAL A 33 27.48 0.59 -0.43
CA VAL A 33 28.36 -0.20 0.44
C VAL A 33 28.97 0.66 1.55
N ARG A 34 29.36 1.90 1.20
CA ARG A 34 29.93 2.86 2.15
C ARG A 34 28.97 3.18 3.30
N SER A 35 27.72 3.51 3.00
CA SER A 35 26.72 3.84 4.03
C SER A 35 26.39 2.66 4.94
N ILE A 36 26.42 1.42 4.42
CA ILE A 36 26.20 0.23 5.25
C ILE A 36 27.39 -0.01 6.19
N ARG A 37 28.62 0.20 5.71
CA ARG A 37 29.82 0.12 6.56
C ARG A 37 29.83 1.18 7.65
N GLU A 38 29.52 2.44 7.29
CA GLU A 38 29.40 3.54 8.25
C GLU A 38 28.32 3.25 9.32
N LEU A 39 27.20 2.63 8.92
CA LEU A 39 26.16 2.21 9.86
C LEU A 39 26.62 1.07 10.79
N ASP A 40 27.39 0.10 10.28
CA ASP A 40 27.98 -1.01 11.07
C ASP A 40 29.02 -0.51 12.09
N ASP A 41 29.87 0.43 11.66
CA ASP A 41 30.85 1.08 12.52
C ASP A 41 30.15 1.90 13.62
N MET A 42 29.09 2.63 13.28
CA MET A 42 28.27 3.37 14.23
C MET A 42 27.56 2.44 15.25
N ILE A 43 27.00 1.32 14.81
CA ILE A 43 26.38 0.33 15.71
C ILE A 43 27.43 -0.25 16.66
N THR A 44 28.63 -0.53 16.16
CA THR A 44 29.73 -1.08 16.97
C THR A 44 30.19 -0.09 18.04
N GLU A 45 30.36 1.18 17.66
CA GLU A 45 30.72 2.24 18.61
C GLU A 45 29.61 2.49 19.64
N LEU A 46 28.34 2.48 19.23
CA LEU A 46 27.20 2.61 20.15
C LEU A 46 27.14 1.45 21.15
N LYS A 47 27.34 0.21 20.70
CA LYS A 47 27.42 -0.96 21.60
C LYS A 47 28.56 -0.82 22.60
N ARG A 48 29.72 -0.34 22.16
CA ARG A 48 30.88 -0.09 23.03
C ARG A 48 30.58 0.97 24.08
N ARG A 49 29.96 2.08 23.70
CA ARG A 49 29.53 3.14 24.64
C ARG A 49 28.49 2.64 25.64
N LEU A 50 27.47 1.92 25.18
CA LEU A 50 26.44 1.35 26.05
C LEU A 50 27.02 0.34 27.03
N SER A 51 28.00 -0.47 26.61
CA SER A 51 28.69 -1.40 27.52
C SER A 51 29.52 -0.69 28.60
N HIS A 52 30.08 0.49 28.32
CA HIS A 52 30.76 1.31 29.33
C HIS A 52 29.79 1.86 30.39
N GLU A 53 28.52 2.08 30.02
CA GLU A 53 27.44 2.54 30.91
C GLU A 53 26.69 1.37 31.60
N GLY A 54 27.24 0.15 31.54
CA GLY A 54 26.63 -1.05 32.16
C GLY A 54 25.40 -1.61 31.44
N ILE A 55 25.12 -1.14 30.21
CA ILE A 55 23.99 -1.61 29.39
C ILE A 55 24.53 -2.63 28.38
N GLU A 56 24.46 -3.91 28.76
CA GLU A 56 24.88 -5.01 27.89
C GLU A 56 23.75 -5.50 26.97
N ALA A 57 24.13 -6.00 25.79
CA ALA A 57 23.16 -6.63 24.89
C ALA A 57 22.76 -8.00 25.45
N LEU A 58 21.47 -8.21 25.72
CA LEU A 58 20.92 -9.50 26.16
C LEU A 58 21.34 -10.62 25.19
N GLU A 59 22.13 -11.58 25.66
CA GLU A 59 22.37 -12.84 24.96
C GLU A 59 21.16 -13.77 25.13
N GLY A 60 20.16 -13.61 24.27
CA GLY A 60 18.95 -14.41 24.29
C GLY A 60 17.89 -13.92 23.30
N ASN A 61 16.77 -14.65 23.19
CA ASN A 61 15.60 -14.12 22.49
C ASN A 61 15.16 -12.83 23.17
N SER A 62 14.94 -11.79 22.37
CA SER A 62 14.40 -10.51 22.82
C SER A 62 13.24 -10.71 23.80
N PRO A 63 13.23 -10.05 24.97
CA PRO A 63 12.10 -10.09 25.89
C PRO A 63 10.84 -9.47 25.29
N TRP A 64 10.99 -8.78 24.15
CA TRP A 64 9.95 -8.20 23.33
C TRP A 64 9.45 -9.20 22.28
N ASN A 65 8.14 -9.24 22.11
CA ASN A 65 7.48 -10.06 21.10
C ASN A 65 7.85 -9.58 19.69
N LYS A 66 7.80 -10.46 18.67
CA LYS A 66 8.22 -10.11 17.28
C LYS A 66 7.52 -8.87 16.71
N HIS A 67 6.32 -8.55 17.20
CA HIS A 67 5.50 -7.41 16.80
C HIS A 67 5.88 -6.08 17.50
N GLU A 68 6.62 -6.15 18.61
CA GLU A 68 7.03 -4.98 19.41
C GLU A 68 8.40 -4.44 18.98
N ILE A 69 9.27 -5.33 18.48
CA ILE A 69 10.64 -5.03 18.03
C ILE A 69 10.69 -3.92 16.95
N PRO A 70 9.80 -3.86 15.93
CA PRO A 70 9.84 -2.82 14.90
C PRO A 70 9.58 -1.40 15.43
N LEU A 71 8.76 -1.27 16.48
CA LEU A 71 8.43 0.02 17.11
C LEU A 71 9.60 0.53 17.94
N LEU A 72 10.27 -0.36 18.67
CA LEU A 72 11.44 -0.04 19.50
C LEU A 72 12.67 0.34 18.67
N LEU A 73 12.91 -0.36 17.56
CA LEU A 73 14.03 -0.06 16.66
C LEU A 73 13.89 1.29 15.94
N LYS A 74 12.66 1.78 15.72
CA LYS A 74 12.43 3.14 15.17
C LYS A 74 12.52 4.23 16.24
N ARG A 75 12.32 3.90 17.52
CA ARG A 75 12.36 4.83 18.66
C ARG A 75 13.78 5.12 19.17
N THR A 76 14.75 4.27 18.84
CA THR A 76 16.15 4.40 19.29
C THR A 76 17.05 5.19 18.32
N THR A 77 16.61 5.43 17.09
CA THR A 77 17.35 6.22 16.07
C THR A 77 17.22 7.74 16.22
N THR A 78 16.56 8.24 17.26
CA THR A 78 16.24 9.67 17.45
C THR A 78 17.18 10.44 18.39
N TYR A 79 18.32 9.86 18.80
CA TYR A 79 19.36 10.59 19.54
C TYR A 79 20.55 10.91 18.63
N PRO A 80 20.75 12.17 18.19
CA PRO A 80 22.02 12.58 17.63
C PRO A 80 23.04 12.74 18.76
N ASN A 81 24.13 11.96 18.70
CA ASN A 81 25.30 12.14 19.56
C ASN A 81 25.94 13.51 19.32
N SER A 82 26.17 14.23 20.42
CA SER A 82 27.01 15.42 20.50
C SER A 82 28.49 15.08 20.28
N SER A 83 29.18 15.91 19.49
CA SER A 83 30.65 15.98 19.50
C SER A 83 31.09 17.45 19.41
N PHE A 84 32.04 17.79 20.28
CA PHE A 84 32.50 19.13 20.63
C PHE A 84 33.32 19.83 19.52
N GLY A 85 33.20 21.15 19.44
CA GLY A 85 34.17 22.07 18.83
C GLY A 85 34.14 23.42 19.53
N ARG A 86 35.26 23.81 20.18
CA ARG A 86 35.46 25.07 20.92
C ARG A 86 35.53 26.28 19.99
N VAL A 87 34.83 27.37 20.32
CA VAL A 87 35.29 28.76 20.11
C VAL A 87 34.78 29.64 21.26
N ASN A 88 35.72 30.28 21.97
CA ASN A 88 35.49 31.26 23.05
C ASN A 88 35.18 32.65 22.48
N ILE A 89 34.11 33.31 22.94
CA ILE A 89 34.02 34.78 23.09
C ILE A 89 33.15 35.10 24.33
N PRO A 90 33.57 35.99 25.27
CA PRO A 90 32.86 36.25 26.53
C PRO A 90 32.04 37.56 26.50
N CYS A 91 30.80 37.58 27.03
CA CYS A 91 30.15 38.68 27.79
C CYS A 91 28.69 38.32 28.22
N PRO A 92 28.00 39.04 29.12
CA PRO A 92 27.92 38.67 30.54
C PRO A 92 26.49 38.45 31.09
N ALA A 93 26.44 37.64 32.14
CA ALA A 93 25.61 37.72 33.35
C ALA A 93 24.08 37.97 33.25
N ARG A 94 23.32 36.86 33.25
CA ARG A 94 22.19 36.51 34.16
C ARG A 94 21.18 35.60 33.43
N ALA A 95 21.48 34.31 33.42
CA ALA A 95 20.50 33.22 33.23
C ALA A 95 21.19 31.92 33.62
N SER A 96 21.08 31.53 34.88
CA SER A 96 21.63 30.28 35.41
C SER A 96 20.50 29.57 36.14
N LEU A 97 20.32 28.29 35.79
CA LEU A 97 19.47 27.24 36.38
C LEU A 97 18.41 26.64 35.43
N ALA A 98 18.81 26.31 34.19
CA ALA A 98 18.17 25.25 33.42
C ALA A 98 19.25 24.22 33.03
N PRO A 99 19.07 22.91 33.28
CA PRO A 99 20.06 21.91 32.87
C PRO A 99 20.23 21.91 31.35
N HIS A 100 21.45 21.64 30.89
CA HIS A 100 21.87 21.65 29.48
C HIS A 100 21.06 20.72 28.54
N ALA A 101 20.15 19.90 29.06
CA ALA A 101 19.20 19.07 28.30
C ALA A 101 17.95 19.85 27.83
N LEU A 102 17.70 21.05 28.38
CA LEU A 102 16.46 21.82 28.19
C LEU A 102 16.58 23.07 27.34
N GLN A 103 17.71 23.27 26.69
CA GLN A 103 17.66 24.06 25.47
C GLN A 103 17.05 23.14 24.41
N PHE A 104 15.80 23.41 24.01
CA PHE A 104 15.43 23.33 22.59
C PHE A 104 16.54 24.05 21.84
N SER A 105 17.56 23.30 21.43
CA SER A 105 18.90 23.85 21.43
C SER A 105 19.02 24.90 20.34
N ARG A 106 19.83 25.92 20.60
CA ARG A 106 20.34 26.81 19.55
C ARG A 106 21.06 26.04 18.41
N THR A 107 21.25 24.72 18.56
CA THR A 107 21.74 23.78 17.54
C THR A 107 20.64 22.94 16.86
N CYS A 108 19.40 22.94 17.35
CA CYS A 108 18.22 22.33 16.71
C CYS A 108 17.64 23.23 15.59
N ARG A 109 18.50 23.96 14.87
CA ARG A 109 18.09 24.66 13.65
C ARG A 109 17.60 23.71 12.55
N ASP A 110 17.99 22.43 12.59
CA ASP A 110 17.86 21.54 11.43
C ASP A 110 17.29 20.12 11.69
N SER A 111 16.86 19.77 12.92
CA SER A 111 16.70 18.34 13.31
C SER A 111 15.32 17.88 13.79
N PHE A 112 14.35 18.76 13.99
CA PHE A 112 12.96 18.37 14.25
C PHE A 112 12.04 19.16 13.33
N ALA A 113 11.93 18.68 12.10
CA ALA A 113 10.89 19.14 11.20
C ALA A 113 9.93 17.99 10.97
N CYS A 114 8.78 18.10 11.64
CA CYS A 114 7.65 17.22 11.46
C CYS A 114 6.95 17.67 10.19
N TYR A 115 6.92 16.80 9.19
CA TYR A 115 6.19 17.06 7.97
C TYR A 115 5.05 16.07 7.82
N CYS A 116 3.89 16.58 7.39
CA CYS A 116 2.74 15.74 7.13
C CYS A 116 2.63 15.48 5.62
N THR A 117 2.14 14.29 5.28
CA THR A 117 1.67 14.00 3.92
C THR A 117 0.20 14.36 3.83
N ARG A 118 -0.20 15.18 2.84
CA ARG A 118 -1.62 15.48 2.64
C ARG A 118 -2.29 14.27 1.98
N SER A 119 -3.14 13.57 2.71
CA SER A 119 -4.16 12.70 2.13
C SER A 119 -5.33 13.58 1.67
N GLY A 120 -5.41 13.85 0.36
CA GLY A 120 -6.62 14.47 -0.19
C GLY A 120 -7.79 13.50 -0.14
N ASP A 121 -9.01 14.06 -0.05
CA ASP A 121 -10.36 13.47 -0.05
C ASP A 121 -10.52 12.07 -0.67
N GLU A 122 -11.61 11.37 -0.32
CA GLU A 122 -12.12 10.18 -1.05
C GLU A 122 -12.16 10.38 -2.59
N ALA A 123 -12.25 11.63 -3.07
CA ALA A 123 -12.11 11.98 -4.48
C ALA A 123 -10.76 11.57 -5.11
N ARG A 124 -9.70 11.36 -4.31
CA ARG A 124 -8.34 11.06 -4.78
C ARG A 124 -8.21 9.64 -5.32
N GLU A 125 -8.79 8.61 -4.70
CA GLU A 125 -8.75 7.25 -5.27
C GLU A 125 -9.53 7.21 -6.59
N ARG A 126 -10.70 7.86 -6.62
CA ARG A 126 -11.51 7.99 -7.82
C ARG A 126 -10.78 8.74 -8.93
N GLU A 127 -10.16 9.88 -8.61
CA GLU A 127 -9.40 10.66 -9.58
C GLU A 127 -8.12 9.94 -9.99
N ALA A 128 -7.45 9.23 -9.08
CA ALA A 128 -6.31 8.37 -9.38
C ALA A 128 -6.68 7.27 -10.37
N THR A 129 -7.78 6.58 -10.12
CA THR A 129 -8.32 5.54 -11.01
C THR A 129 -8.70 6.13 -12.37
N LYS A 130 -9.32 7.31 -12.39
CA LYS A 130 -9.66 8.03 -13.62
C LYS A 130 -8.42 8.46 -14.41
N ILE A 131 -7.39 8.97 -13.74
CA ILE A 131 -6.09 9.32 -14.36
C ILE A 131 -5.45 8.09 -15.01
N LEU A 132 -5.64 6.92 -14.39
CA LEU A 132 -5.14 5.61 -14.82
C LEU A 132 -6.10 4.84 -15.73
N GLY A 133 -7.15 5.49 -16.26
CA GLY A 133 -8.07 4.87 -17.21
C GLY A 133 -8.85 3.67 -16.67
N GLY A 134 -9.16 3.65 -15.37
CA GLY A 134 -9.86 2.54 -14.71
C GLY A 134 -8.95 1.54 -14.00
N ASN A 135 -7.63 1.60 -14.24
CA ASN A 135 -6.67 0.70 -13.59
C ASN A 135 -6.45 1.05 -12.12
N ASP A 136 -6.19 0.03 -11.30
CA ASP A 136 -5.95 0.19 -9.88
C ASP A 136 -4.60 0.91 -9.60
N PRO A 137 -4.61 2.05 -8.89
CA PRO A 137 -3.43 2.84 -8.61
C PRO A 137 -2.41 2.16 -7.68
N ARG A 138 -2.81 1.11 -6.94
CA ARG A 138 -1.93 0.35 -6.04
C ARG A 138 -0.94 -0.53 -6.78
N TYR A 139 -1.26 -0.86 -8.03
CA TYR A 139 -0.50 -1.77 -8.88
C TYR A 139 -0.06 -1.11 -10.19
N THR A 140 -0.57 0.08 -10.51
CA THR A 140 -0.40 0.70 -11.82
C THR A 140 0.30 2.06 -11.73
N VAL A 141 1.33 2.23 -12.56
CA VAL A 141 1.96 3.54 -12.84
C VAL A 141 1.77 3.88 -14.30
N TYR A 142 2.07 5.12 -14.69
CA TYR A 142 1.90 5.53 -16.08
C TYR A 142 3.09 6.35 -16.60
N LEU A 143 3.33 6.23 -17.90
CA LEU A 143 4.25 7.03 -18.69
C LEU A 143 3.44 8.02 -19.55
N LYS A 144 4.07 9.12 -19.96
CA LYS A 144 3.51 10.15 -20.84
C LYS A 144 4.36 10.29 -22.11
N ASP A 145 3.83 11.03 -23.07
CA ASP A 145 4.48 11.44 -24.32
C ASP A 145 4.69 10.28 -25.31
N PHE A 146 3.79 9.29 -25.30
CA PHE A 146 3.73 8.31 -26.38
C PHE A 146 3.16 8.95 -27.67
N PRO A 147 3.74 8.71 -28.86
CA PRO A 147 3.29 9.32 -30.11
C PRO A 147 1.86 8.89 -30.48
N THR A 148 1.01 9.85 -30.86
CA THR A 148 -0.41 9.61 -31.19
C THR A 148 -0.62 9.03 -32.60
N ASP A 149 0.39 9.13 -33.47
CA ASP A 149 0.38 8.62 -34.84
C ASP A 149 0.81 7.14 -34.95
N GLN A 150 1.27 6.56 -33.84
CA GLN A 150 1.80 5.21 -33.74
C GLN A 150 0.83 4.28 -33.00
N PRO A 151 0.64 3.03 -33.46
CA PRO A 151 -0.19 2.05 -32.77
C PRO A 151 0.54 1.52 -31.53
N GLY A 152 0.08 1.96 -30.34
CA GLY A 152 0.65 1.58 -29.04
C GLY A 152 0.90 0.08 -28.83
N PRO A 153 -0.09 -0.81 -29.06
CA PRO A 153 0.03 -2.24 -28.78
C PRO A 153 1.25 -2.93 -29.41
N VAL A 154 1.72 -2.47 -30.58
CA VAL A 154 2.92 -3.00 -31.25
C VAL A 154 4.18 -2.85 -30.39
N TYR A 155 4.23 -1.83 -29.53
CA TYR A 155 5.41 -1.50 -28.71
C TYR A 155 5.29 -1.96 -27.25
N ALA A 156 4.18 -2.60 -26.86
CA ALA A 156 3.91 -3.05 -25.50
C ALA A 156 5.09 -3.86 -24.92
N SER A 157 5.57 -4.85 -25.69
CA SER A 157 6.67 -5.73 -25.28
C SER A 157 8.03 -5.04 -25.24
N SER A 158 8.27 -4.06 -26.11
CA SER A 158 9.48 -3.22 -26.05
C SER A 158 9.52 -2.43 -24.74
N ILE A 159 8.42 -1.80 -24.36
CA ILE A 159 8.29 -1.05 -23.10
C ILE A 159 8.44 -2.01 -21.90
N LYS A 160 7.76 -3.15 -21.93
CA LYS A 160 7.87 -4.21 -20.90
C LYS A 160 9.33 -4.62 -20.68
N ASN A 161 10.06 -4.89 -21.76
CA ASN A 161 11.47 -5.31 -21.71
C ASN A 161 12.39 -4.22 -21.14
N ILE A 162 12.14 -2.94 -21.47
CA ILE A 162 12.89 -1.81 -20.91
C ILE A 162 12.65 -1.71 -19.40
N ILE A 163 11.40 -1.76 -18.95
CA ILE A 163 11.08 -1.68 -17.52
C ILE A 163 11.66 -2.87 -16.77
N LYS A 164 11.50 -4.10 -17.29
CA LYS A 164 12.07 -5.33 -16.74
C LYS A 164 13.59 -5.27 -16.58
N LYS A 165 14.31 -4.67 -17.53
CA LYS A 165 15.77 -4.50 -17.46
C LYS A 165 16.19 -3.70 -16.22
N TYR A 166 15.39 -2.71 -15.81
CA TYR A 166 15.71 -1.83 -14.68
C TYR A 166 15.09 -2.31 -13.36
N THR A 167 13.83 -2.73 -13.33
CA THR A 167 13.15 -3.13 -12.09
C THR A 167 13.34 -4.61 -11.73
N GLY A 168 13.64 -5.45 -12.72
CA GLY A 168 13.58 -6.90 -12.62
C GLY A 168 12.15 -7.46 -12.62
N ASP A 169 11.13 -6.61 -12.81
CA ASP A 169 9.71 -6.97 -12.73
C ASP A 169 9.03 -6.74 -14.08
N GLU A 170 8.02 -7.55 -14.38
CA GLU A 170 7.36 -7.59 -15.69
C GLU A 170 5.96 -6.97 -15.60
N PRO A 171 5.78 -5.69 -16.00
CA PRO A 171 4.44 -5.10 -16.02
C PRO A 171 3.65 -5.56 -17.24
N ARG A 172 2.32 -5.58 -17.09
CA ARG A 172 1.37 -5.50 -18.20
C ARG A 172 1.37 -4.06 -18.73
N VAL A 173 1.54 -3.90 -20.04
CA VAL A 173 1.61 -2.60 -20.70
C VAL A 173 0.33 -2.37 -21.49
N THR A 174 -0.44 -1.35 -21.13
CA THR A 174 -1.65 -0.93 -21.87
C THR A 174 -1.56 0.54 -22.26
N PHE A 175 -2.38 0.96 -23.22
CA PHE A 175 -2.36 2.30 -23.78
C PHE A 175 -3.72 2.95 -23.61
N ASP A 176 -3.73 4.23 -23.29
CA ASP A 176 -4.96 5.01 -23.29
C ASP A 176 -5.40 5.30 -24.72
N GLN A 177 -6.66 5.03 -25.05
CA GLN A 177 -7.19 5.29 -26.40
C GLN A 177 -7.34 6.79 -26.68
N ASN A 178 -7.48 7.60 -25.63
CA ASN A 178 -7.78 9.03 -25.74
C ASN A 178 -6.60 9.93 -25.37
N SER A 179 -5.43 9.38 -25.02
CA SER A 179 -4.27 10.18 -24.62
C SER A 179 -2.93 9.52 -24.94
N SER A 180 -1.83 10.27 -24.82
CA SER A 180 -0.45 9.79 -25.00
C SER A 180 0.10 9.02 -23.78
N LYS A 181 -0.78 8.46 -22.95
CA LYS A 181 -0.41 7.72 -21.74
C LYS A 181 -0.22 6.24 -22.02
N VAL A 182 0.78 5.67 -21.35
CA VAL A 182 1.02 4.22 -21.31
C VAL A 182 0.92 3.77 -19.85
N PHE A 183 0.06 2.81 -19.55
CA PHE A 183 -0.11 2.25 -18.22
C PHE A 183 0.77 1.01 -18.05
N LEU A 184 1.41 0.90 -16.89
CA LEU A 184 2.25 -0.22 -16.47
C LEU A 184 1.60 -0.82 -15.22
N SER A 185 0.86 -1.91 -15.38
CA SER A 185 0.19 -2.63 -14.29
C SER A 185 1.03 -3.83 -13.87
N PHE A 186 1.44 -3.87 -12.60
CA PHE A 186 2.22 -4.97 -12.04
C PHE A 186 1.30 -5.99 -11.39
N THR A 187 1.57 -7.27 -11.58
CA THR A 187 0.87 -8.34 -10.83
C THR A 187 1.37 -8.38 -9.39
N LYS A 188 0.49 -8.78 -8.47
CA LYS A 188 0.87 -9.09 -7.09
C LYS A 188 1.87 -10.25 -7.14
N GLU A 189 3.04 -10.09 -6.53
CA GLU A 189 4.22 -10.96 -6.75
C GLU A 189 3.87 -12.44 -6.90
N ASP A 190 4.26 -13.01 -8.04
CA ASP A 190 4.37 -14.45 -8.26
C ASP A 190 5.44 -15.03 -7.32
N GLU A 191 5.01 -15.79 -6.31
CA GLU A 191 5.90 -16.62 -5.47
C GLU A 191 6.60 -17.74 -6.28
N THR A 192 6.33 -17.89 -7.58
CA THR A 192 6.97 -18.88 -8.45
C THR A 192 8.46 -18.61 -8.72
N ARG A 193 9.00 -17.45 -8.29
CA ARG A 193 10.45 -17.23 -8.24
C ARG A 193 11.06 -18.17 -7.19
N PRO A 194 11.98 -19.08 -7.56
CA PRO A 194 12.60 -19.98 -6.59
C PRO A 194 13.22 -19.16 -5.46
N LYS A 195 12.84 -19.48 -4.22
CA LYS A 195 13.33 -18.88 -2.98
C LYS A 195 14.84 -19.07 -2.88
N GLY A 196 15.61 -18.22 -3.55
CA GLY A 196 16.96 -17.90 -3.11
C GLY A 196 16.86 -17.26 -1.73
N ASN A 197 17.73 -17.66 -0.81
CA ASN A 197 17.77 -17.32 0.63
C ASN A 197 17.71 -15.83 1.04
N THR A 198 17.42 -14.92 0.12
CA THR A 198 17.13 -13.51 0.38
C THR A 198 15.62 -13.33 0.54
N ARG A 199 15.14 -13.22 1.79
CA ARG A 199 13.85 -12.57 2.10
C ARG A 199 13.76 -11.29 1.27
N ASN A 200 12.81 -11.22 0.34
CA ASN A 200 12.56 -10.01 -0.43
C ASN A 200 12.27 -8.86 0.56
N PRO A 201 12.90 -7.68 0.40
CA PRO A 201 12.65 -6.54 1.27
C PRO A 201 11.24 -6.02 1.01
N THR A 202 10.28 -6.39 1.85
CA THR A 202 8.91 -5.96 1.68
C THR A 202 8.69 -4.56 2.25
N ILE A 203 8.01 -3.71 1.46
CA ILE A 203 7.61 -2.37 1.86
C ILE A 203 6.26 -2.47 2.60
N PRO A 204 6.06 -1.77 3.73
CA PRO A 204 4.76 -1.72 4.41
C PRO A 204 3.67 -1.08 3.52
N GLY A 205 2.46 -1.64 3.52
CA GLY A 205 1.27 -1.07 2.87
C GLY A 205 0.73 -1.88 1.67
N LYS A 206 -0.33 -1.38 1.02
CA LYS A 206 -1.04 -2.09 -0.05
C LYS A 206 -0.44 -1.89 -1.45
N VAL A 207 0.49 -0.95 -1.61
CA VAL A 207 1.15 -0.67 -2.89
C VAL A 207 2.33 -1.62 -3.10
N VAL A 208 2.39 -2.26 -4.26
CA VAL A 208 3.41 -3.29 -4.52
C VAL A 208 4.80 -2.71 -4.76
N LEU A 209 5.85 -3.43 -4.34
CA LEU A 209 7.25 -3.03 -4.50
C LEU A 209 7.63 -2.62 -5.94
N PRO A 210 7.16 -3.30 -7.02
CA PRO A 210 7.42 -2.88 -8.39
C PRO A 210 7.02 -1.43 -8.71
N VAL A 211 5.96 -0.91 -8.08
CA VAL A 211 5.52 0.50 -8.24
C VAL A 211 6.59 1.45 -7.70
N TYR A 212 7.14 1.18 -6.51
CA TYR A 212 8.23 1.99 -5.94
C TYR A 212 9.48 1.95 -6.82
N LYS A 213 9.86 0.76 -7.32
CA LYS A 213 11.00 0.61 -8.24
C LYS A 213 10.78 1.37 -9.54
N ALA A 214 9.56 1.35 -10.08
CA ALA A 214 9.24 2.08 -11.30
C ALA A 214 9.41 3.60 -11.12
N LEU A 215 8.95 4.16 -10.00
CA LEU A 215 9.13 5.60 -9.72
C LEU A 215 10.60 5.98 -9.49
N LYS A 216 11.42 5.05 -9.01
CA LYS A 216 12.86 5.25 -8.89
C LYS A 216 13.56 5.42 -10.24
N ILE A 217 13.08 4.82 -11.32
CA ILE A 217 13.61 5.02 -12.68
C ILE A 217 13.60 6.53 -13.02
N ARG A 218 12.48 7.20 -12.76
CA ARG A 218 12.33 8.65 -12.97
C ARG A 218 13.28 9.46 -12.11
N GLN A 219 13.41 9.14 -10.82
CA GLN A 219 14.29 9.88 -9.91
C GLN A 219 15.77 9.74 -10.28
N LEU A 220 16.16 8.58 -10.83
CA LEU A 220 17.50 8.30 -11.33
C LEU A 220 17.74 8.89 -12.73
N LYS A 221 16.77 9.60 -13.31
CA LYS A 221 16.82 10.19 -14.66
C LYS A 221 17.18 9.15 -15.73
N ILE A 222 16.63 7.94 -15.60
CA ILE A 222 16.81 6.88 -16.60
C ILE A 222 15.75 7.08 -17.69
N ASP A 223 16.21 7.30 -18.91
CA ASP A 223 15.32 7.49 -20.06
C ASP A 223 14.67 6.18 -20.50
N VAL A 224 13.34 6.17 -20.59
CA VAL A 224 12.57 5.08 -21.20
C VAL A 224 12.47 5.36 -22.70
N ARG A 225 13.50 4.94 -23.44
CA ARG A 225 13.60 5.13 -24.88
C ARG A 225 13.02 3.95 -25.65
N VAL A 226 12.05 4.21 -26.53
CA VAL A 226 11.38 3.21 -27.37
C VAL A 226 11.73 3.47 -28.83
N ALA A 227 12.24 2.45 -29.51
CA ALA A 227 12.52 2.50 -30.94
C ALA A 227 11.23 2.26 -31.74
N LEU A 228 10.93 3.16 -32.67
CA LEU A 228 9.69 3.21 -33.44
C LEU A 228 9.89 2.75 -34.88
N LEU A 229 8.92 2.00 -35.39
CA LEU A 229 8.82 1.64 -36.79
C LEU A 229 8.31 2.82 -37.62
N PRO A 230 8.53 2.79 -38.96
CA PRO A 230 7.81 3.68 -39.86
C PRO A 230 6.29 3.58 -39.64
N PRO A 231 5.55 4.70 -39.58
CA PRO A 231 4.12 4.70 -39.23
C PRO A 231 3.27 3.77 -40.10
N GLU A 232 3.60 3.64 -41.39
CA GLU A 232 2.90 2.76 -42.32
C GLU A 232 3.08 1.29 -41.94
N LYS A 233 4.33 0.84 -41.77
CA LYS A 233 4.66 -0.52 -41.33
C LYS A 233 4.10 -0.85 -39.95
N ALA A 234 4.10 0.11 -39.03
CA ALA A 234 3.51 -0.06 -37.70
C ALA A 234 1.99 -0.30 -37.79
N LYS A 235 1.29 0.48 -38.62
CA LYS A 235 -0.16 0.33 -38.87
C LYS A 235 -0.48 -0.98 -39.58
N GLU A 236 0.34 -1.41 -40.54
CA GLU A 236 0.19 -2.72 -41.19
C GLU A 236 0.29 -3.86 -40.17
N ILE A 237 1.30 -3.85 -39.31
CA ILE A 237 1.46 -4.85 -38.24
C ILE A 237 0.27 -4.81 -37.28
N ALA A 238 -0.17 -3.62 -36.87
CA ALA A 238 -1.35 -3.47 -36.01
C ALA A 238 -2.62 -4.05 -36.65
N ASN A 239 -2.85 -3.77 -37.94
CA ASN A 239 -3.99 -4.32 -38.69
C ASN A 239 -3.89 -5.84 -38.81
N CYS A 240 -2.71 -6.38 -39.10
CA CYS A 240 -2.49 -7.83 -39.12
C CYS A 240 -2.77 -8.48 -37.75
N ILE A 241 -2.36 -7.83 -36.66
CA ILE A 241 -2.65 -8.28 -35.30
C ILE A 241 -4.16 -8.25 -35.04
N GLU A 242 -4.87 -7.18 -35.41
CA GLU A 242 -6.32 -7.09 -35.25
C GLU A 242 -7.08 -8.15 -36.05
N LEU A 243 -6.65 -8.42 -37.29
CA LEU A 243 -7.20 -9.49 -38.13
C LEU A 243 -6.99 -10.86 -37.50
N GLN A 244 -5.79 -11.13 -36.98
CA GLN A 244 -5.48 -12.35 -36.23
C GLN A 244 -6.27 -12.43 -34.92
N ASN A 245 -6.45 -11.32 -34.21
CA ASN A 245 -7.26 -11.29 -33.00
C ASN A 245 -8.69 -11.71 -33.31
N LYS A 246 -9.30 -11.14 -34.35
CA LYS A 246 -10.68 -11.48 -34.76
C LYS A 246 -10.83 -12.97 -35.11
N THR A 247 -9.81 -13.57 -35.72
CA THR A 247 -9.80 -15.01 -36.03
C THR A 247 -9.59 -15.87 -34.78
N ASN A 248 -8.60 -15.56 -33.93
CA ASN A 248 -8.34 -16.33 -32.71
C ASN A 248 -9.46 -16.19 -31.67
N LEU A 249 -10.09 -15.01 -31.56
CA LEU A 249 -11.30 -14.79 -30.75
C LEU A 249 -12.49 -15.58 -31.28
N SER A 250 -12.58 -15.78 -32.60
CA SER A 250 -13.59 -16.65 -33.20
C SER A 250 -13.33 -18.14 -32.88
N ASN A 251 -12.08 -18.50 -32.63
CA ASN A 251 -11.64 -19.88 -32.37
C ASN A 251 -11.45 -20.21 -30.87
N ASN A 252 -11.57 -19.24 -29.96
CA ASN A 252 -11.39 -19.41 -28.50
C ASN A 252 -10.04 -20.04 -28.06
N GLU A 253 -8.96 -19.86 -28.82
CA GLU A 253 -7.73 -20.65 -28.67
C GLU A 253 -6.92 -20.39 -27.37
N LEU A 254 -7.11 -19.26 -26.69
CA LEU A 254 -6.26 -18.81 -25.57
C LEU A 254 -7.00 -18.38 -24.30
N VAL A 255 -8.32 -18.21 -24.36
CA VAL A 255 -9.10 -17.72 -23.22
C VAL A 255 -9.90 -18.87 -22.64
N PRO A 256 -9.82 -19.13 -21.32
CA PRO A 256 -10.61 -20.19 -20.73
C PRO A 256 -12.10 -19.88 -20.80
N LYS A 257 -12.94 -20.91 -20.64
CA LYS A 257 -14.38 -20.69 -20.47
C LYS A 257 -14.59 -19.85 -19.19
N LEU A 258 -15.05 -18.61 -19.35
CA LEU A 258 -15.29 -17.67 -18.24
C LEU A 258 -16.79 -17.61 -17.92
N PRO A 259 -17.18 -17.30 -16.67
CA PRO A 259 -18.58 -17.12 -16.30
C PRO A 259 -19.24 -15.96 -17.06
N ASP A 260 -20.42 -16.22 -17.61
CA ASP A 260 -21.23 -15.21 -18.27
C ASP A 260 -21.68 -14.13 -17.26
N ILE A 261 -22.13 -12.98 -17.76
CA ILE A 261 -22.48 -11.84 -16.89
C ILE A 261 -23.65 -12.14 -15.93
N ASP A 262 -24.51 -13.10 -16.28
CA ASP A 262 -25.64 -13.58 -15.46
C ASP A 262 -25.35 -14.83 -14.65
N ASP A 263 -24.16 -15.44 -14.82
CA ASP A 263 -23.71 -16.52 -13.94
C ASP A 263 -23.37 -15.96 -12.55
N THR A 264 -24.24 -16.27 -11.58
CA THR A 264 -24.03 -15.85 -10.19
C THR A 264 -23.26 -16.87 -9.36
N HIS A 265 -23.47 -18.17 -9.64
CA HIS A 265 -22.86 -19.27 -8.93
C HIS A 265 -22.56 -20.43 -9.89
N PHE A 266 -21.44 -21.12 -9.68
CA PHE A 266 -21.13 -22.35 -10.40
C PHE A 266 -20.31 -23.32 -9.51
N PRO A 267 -20.41 -24.64 -9.75
CA PRO A 267 -19.59 -25.63 -9.04
C PRO A 267 -18.14 -25.53 -9.53
N ILE A 268 -17.19 -25.54 -8.60
CA ILE A 268 -15.77 -25.25 -8.90
C ILE A 268 -14.86 -26.33 -8.34
N LYS A 269 -13.81 -26.68 -9.09
CA LYS A 269 -12.74 -27.57 -8.65
C LYS A 269 -11.40 -26.84 -8.75
N ILE A 270 -10.67 -26.74 -7.64
CA ILE A 270 -9.33 -26.14 -7.64
C ILE A 270 -8.35 -27.12 -8.28
N SER A 271 -7.75 -26.72 -9.40
CA SER A 271 -6.79 -27.55 -10.16
C SER A 271 -5.35 -27.28 -9.74
N GLN A 272 -5.00 -26.03 -9.44
CA GLN A 272 -3.68 -25.64 -8.95
C GLN A 272 -3.80 -24.58 -7.87
N PHE A 273 -3.35 -24.89 -6.65
CA PHE A 273 -3.36 -23.95 -5.53
C PHE A 273 -2.00 -23.26 -5.39
N ILE A 274 -1.97 -21.92 -5.39
CA ILE A 274 -0.76 -21.12 -5.13
C ILE A 274 -0.82 -20.53 -3.72
N ASN A 275 -1.85 -19.73 -3.42
CA ASN A 275 -2.16 -19.21 -2.08
C ASN A 275 -3.66 -18.88 -1.96
N CYS A 276 -4.10 -18.41 -0.79
CA CYS A 276 -5.54 -18.14 -0.57
C CYS A 276 -6.11 -17.03 -1.47
N GLY A 277 -5.28 -16.17 -2.06
CA GLY A 277 -5.72 -15.11 -2.98
C GLY A 277 -5.31 -15.35 -4.44
N TYR A 278 -4.76 -16.52 -4.77
CA TYR A 278 -4.38 -16.87 -6.14
C TYR A 278 -4.38 -18.38 -6.32
N PHE A 279 -5.26 -18.88 -7.17
CA PHE A 279 -5.35 -20.29 -7.51
C PHE A 279 -6.01 -20.45 -8.89
N TRP A 280 -5.77 -21.58 -9.53
CA TRP A 280 -6.42 -21.98 -10.76
C TRP A 280 -7.51 -23.00 -10.48
N ALA A 281 -8.57 -22.92 -11.26
CA ALA A 281 -9.72 -23.79 -11.10
C ALA A 281 -10.35 -24.17 -12.44
N GLN A 282 -11.15 -25.23 -12.40
CA GLN A 282 -11.98 -25.72 -13.48
C GLN A 282 -13.44 -25.68 -13.01
N TYR A 283 -14.40 -25.69 -13.95
CA TYR A 283 -15.77 -26.02 -13.60
C TYR A 283 -15.83 -27.47 -13.08
N ASP A 284 -16.57 -27.68 -11.99
CA ASP A 284 -16.85 -29.01 -11.44
C ASP A 284 -18.19 -29.50 -11.98
N ASP A 285 -18.25 -29.72 -13.30
CA ASP A 285 -19.42 -30.23 -14.02
C ASP A 285 -19.08 -31.41 -14.95
N ASP A 286 -20.13 -32.12 -15.39
CA ASP A 286 -19.97 -33.32 -16.21
C ASP A 286 -19.41 -32.98 -17.60
N ASP A 287 -19.71 -31.80 -18.13
CA ASP A 287 -19.24 -31.34 -19.44
C ASP A 287 -17.72 -31.17 -19.45
N THR A 288 -17.18 -30.41 -18.49
CA THR A 288 -15.74 -30.16 -18.35
C THR A 288 -14.98 -31.46 -18.06
N MET A 289 -15.58 -32.35 -17.28
CA MET A 289 -15.00 -33.67 -17.01
C MET A 289 -14.92 -34.53 -18.28
N GLN A 290 -15.96 -34.53 -19.13
CA GLN A 290 -15.95 -35.23 -20.42
C GLN A 290 -14.92 -34.62 -21.38
N GLU A 291 -14.85 -33.29 -21.45
CA GLU A 291 -13.85 -32.56 -22.26
C GLU A 291 -12.42 -32.96 -21.86
N LEU A 292 -12.09 -32.95 -20.56
CA LEU A 292 -10.80 -33.40 -20.04
C LEU A 292 -10.50 -34.85 -20.40
N GLN A 293 -11.47 -35.76 -20.27
CA GLN A 293 -11.29 -37.17 -20.62
C GLN A 293 -10.99 -37.35 -22.10
N ILE A 294 -11.71 -36.63 -22.98
CA ILE A 294 -11.51 -36.69 -24.42
C ILE A 294 -10.12 -36.13 -24.80
N ILE A 295 -9.72 -34.99 -24.22
CA ILE A 295 -8.39 -34.42 -24.41
C ILE A 295 -7.32 -35.44 -24.00
N GLN A 296 -7.41 -36.00 -22.80
CA GLN A 296 -6.41 -36.94 -22.31
C GLN A 296 -6.31 -38.21 -23.16
N LYS A 297 -7.46 -38.72 -23.60
CA LYS A 297 -7.53 -39.86 -24.52
C LYS A 297 -6.83 -39.54 -25.85
N ALA A 298 -7.09 -38.37 -26.41
CA ALA A 298 -6.49 -37.94 -27.68
C ALA A 298 -4.97 -37.76 -27.58
N LEU A 299 -4.47 -37.24 -26.46
CA LEU A 299 -3.04 -36.97 -26.25
C LEU A 299 -2.21 -38.19 -25.89
N ASN A 300 -2.81 -39.19 -25.22
CA ASN A 300 -2.05 -40.29 -24.62
C ASN A 300 -2.29 -41.67 -25.25
N MET A 301 -3.34 -41.87 -26.08
CA MET A 301 -3.60 -43.18 -26.69
C MET A 301 -2.87 -43.46 -28.00
N LYS A 302 -2.47 -42.41 -28.74
CA LYS A 302 -1.81 -42.54 -30.05
C LYS A 302 -0.44 -41.85 -30.00
N PRO A 303 0.54 -42.31 -30.79
CA PRO A 303 1.81 -41.61 -30.92
C PRO A 303 1.60 -40.17 -31.40
N LEU A 304 2.22 -39.23 -30.69
CA LEU A 304 2.17 -37.81 -31.03
C LEU A 304 3.23 -37.46 -32.08
N LEU A 305 2.91 -36.49 -32.93
CA LEU A 305 3.85 -35.96 -33.92
C LEU A 305 4.80 -34.97 -33.25
N VAL A 306 6.10 -35.21 -33.38
CA VAL A 306 7.13 -34.29 -32.87
C VAL A 306 6.96 -32.91 -33.49
N TYR A 307 7.08 -31.87 -32.67
CA TYR A 307 7.05 -30.51 -33.16
C TYR A 307 8.40 -30.16 -33.80
N ALA A 308 8.42 -30.05 -35.13
CA ALA A 308 9.66 -29.90 -35.90
C ALA A 308 10.13 -28.45 -36.07
N GLN A 309 9.30 -27.46 -35.72
CA GLN A 309 9.64 -26.05 -35.87
C GLN A 309 10.26 -25.49 -34.57
N PRO A 310 11.04 -24.40 -34.65
CA PRO A 310 11.46 -23.69 -33.45
C PRO A 310 10.22 -23.13 -32.70
N PRO A 311 10.02 -23.47 -31.41
CA PRO A 311 8.86 -23.01 -30.67
C PRO A 311 8.92 -21.50 -30.45
N ARG A 312 7.74 -20.87 -30.51
CA ARG A 312 7.53 -19.45 -30.27
C ARG A 312 6.65 -19.25 -29.06
N VAL A 313 6.78 -18.08 -28.42
CA VAL A 313 5.88 -17.70 -27.32
C VAL A 313 4.45 -17.63 -27.86
N GLY A 314 3.51 -18.26 -27.17
CA GLY A 314 2.11 -18.37 -27.58
C GLY A 314 1.77 -19.65 -28.36
N ASP A 315 2.75 -20.46 -28.77
CA ASP A 315 2.47 -21.72 -29.47
C ASP A 315 1.69 -22.69 -28.58
N LEU A 316 0.58 -23.21 -29.10
CA LEU A 316 -0.23 -24.24 -28.46
C LEU A 316 0.27 -25.63 -28.89
N LEU A 317 0.91 -26.33 -27.95
CA LEU A 317 1.63 -27.59 -28.16
C LEU A 317 1.21 -28.64 -27.14
N VAL A 318 1.84 -29.80 -27.20
CA VAL A 318 1.72 -30.87 -26.20
C VAL A 318 3.07 -31.07 -25.53
N ALA A 319 3.07 -31.20 -24.20
CA ALA A 319 4.27 -31.49 -23.42
C ALA A 319 4.00 -32.56 -22.35
N PRO A 320 5.03 -33.32 -21.95
CA PRO A 320 4.92 -34.26 -20.86
C PRO A 320 4.79 -33.53 -19.51
N TYR A 321 4.06 -34.14 -18.59
CA TYR A 321 4.05 -33.83 -17.17
C TYR A 321 4.26 -35.14 -16.42
N GLN A 322 5.11 -35.09 -15.39
CA GLN A 322 5.44 -36.25 -14.58
C GLN A 322 4.84 -36.07 -13.19
N ASP A 323 4.02 -37.03 -12.78
CA ASP A 323 3.48 -37.12 -11.42
C ASP A 323 3.75 -38.51 -10.82
N GLU A 324 3.14 -38.79 -9.67
CA GLU A 324 3.26 -40.07 -8.96
C GLU A 324 2.73 -41.26 -9.78
N SER A 325 1.81 -41.02 -10.71
CA SER A 325 1.17 -42.04 -11.55
C SER A 325 1.95 -42.35 -12.84
N GLY A 326 2.90 -41.49 -13.21
CA GLY A 326 3.76 -41.66 -14.38
C GLY A 326 3.92 -40.39 -15.19
N THR A 327 4.36 -40.54 -16.44
CA THR A 327 4.44 -39.44 -17.40
C THR A 327 3.23 -39.47 -18.33
N GLN A 328 2.46 -38.39 -18.36
CA GLN A 328 1.36 -38.19 -19.29
C GLN A 328 1.55 -36.90 -20.08
N TYR A 329 0.86 -36.77 -21.20
CA TYR A 329 0.95 -35.65 -22.12
C TYR A 329 -0.26 -34.73 -21.99
N TYR A 330 -0.01 -33.42 -21.99
CA TYR A 330 -1.01 -32.39 -21.71
C TYR A 330 -0.90 -31.25 -22.72
N ARG A 331 -2.00 -30.53 -22.95
CA ARG A 331 -1.99 -29.30 -23.74
C ARG A 331 -1.22 -28.22 -22.99
N VAL A 332 -0.34 -27.52 -23.70
CA VAL A 332 0.47 -26.45 -23.15
C VAL A 332 0.55 -25.26 -24.08
N CYS A 333 0.65 -24.07 -23.49
CA CYS A 333 1.06 -22.86 -24.20
C CYS A 333 2.53 -22.57 -23.87
N VAL A 334 3.35 -22.28 -24.88
CA VAL A 334 4.73 -21.86 -24.66
C VAL A 334 4.72 -20.45 -24.09
N HIS A 335 5.09 -20.33 -22.81
CA HIS A 335 5.07 -19.05 -22.10
C HIS A 335 6.39 -18.30 -22.25
N LYS A 336 7.53 -19.00 -22.30
CA LYS A 336 8.85 -18.38 -22.45
C LYS A 336 9.88 -19.31 -23.07
N ILE A 337 10.69 -18.79 -23.97
CA ILE A 337 11.89 -19.49 -24.48
C ILE A 337 13.05 -19.30 -23.49
N LEU A 338 13.72 -20.39 -23.10
CA LEU A 338 14.84 -20.40 -22.17
C LEU A 338 16.14 -20.83 -22.88
N PRO A 339 17.32 -20.50 -22.34
CA PRO A 339 18.59 -21.00 -22.89
C PRO A 339 18.69 -22.53 -22.84
N LYS A 340 19.59 -23.09 -23.67
CA LYS A 340 19.91 -24.54 -23.74
C LYS A 340 18.72 -25.43 -24.14
N ASP A 341 17.99 -25.02 -25.16
CA ASP A 341 16.87 -25.79 -25.74
C ASP A 341 15.80 -26.16 -24.70
N MET A 342 15.53 -25.23 -23.79
CA MET A 342 14.46 -25.36 -22.79
C MET A 342 13.38 -24.32 -23.07
N VAL A 343 12.15 -24.67 -22.72
CA VAL A 343 11.00 -23.76 -22.72
C VAL A 343 10.31 -23.81 -21.36
N TRP A 344 9.74 -22.67 -20.97
CA TRP A 344 8.79 -22.59 -19.88
C TRP A 344 7.39 -22.68 -20.47
N VAL A 345 6.62 -23.68 -20.07
CA VAL A 345 5.30 -23.97 -20.60
C VAL A 345 4.24 -23.80 -19.52
N PHE A 346 3.04 -23.41 -19.94
CA PHE A 346 1.85 -23.28 -19.11
C PHE A 346 0.85 -24.38 -19.49
N TYR A 347 0.44 -25.21 -18.53
CA TYR A 347 -0.51 -26.29 -18.73
C TYR A 347 -1.94 -25.72 -18.72
N ILE A 348 -2.44 -25.37 -19.91
CA ILE A 348 -3.62 -24.52 -20.11
C ILE A 348 -4.92 -25.07 -19.49
N ASP A 349 -4.99 -26.38 -19.29
CA ASP A 349 -6.16 -27.03 -18.71
C ASP A 349 -6.11 -27.14 -17.20
N TYR A 350 -4.96 -26.90 -16.57
CA TYR A 350 -4.75 -27.13 -15.13
C TYR A 350 -4.19 -25.92 -14.36
N GLY A 351 -3.50 -25.00 -15.05
CA GLY A 351 -2.95 -23.78 -14.45
C GLY A 351 -1.54 -23.91 -13.88
N SER A 352 -0.92 -25.08 -13.96
CA SER A 352 0.47 -25.28 -13.54
C SER A 352 1.46 -24.80 -14.61
N CYS A 353 2.72 -24.57 -14.21
CA CYS A 353 3.81 -24.24 -15.12
C CYS A 353 4.92 -25.28 -15.00
N GLY A 354 5.66 -25.51 -16.09
CA GLY A 354 6.76 -26.45 -16.11
C GLY A 354 7.91 -26.02 -17.02
N ARG A 355 9.09 -26.61 -16.77
CA ARG A 355 10.27 -26.44 -17.61
C ARG A 355 10.47 -27.69 -18.44
N VAL A 356 10.37 -27.57 -19.77
CA VAL A 356 10.38 -28.69 -20.72
C VAL A 356 11.48 -28.50 -21.75
N ASN A 357 12.13 -29.58 -22.17
CA ASN A 357 13.10 -29.53 -23.26
C ASN A 357 12.37 -29.45 -24.61
N VAL A 358 12.89 -28.69 -25.57
CA VAL A 358 12.28 -28.52 -26.90
C VAL A 358 12.05 -29.85 -27.61
N CYS A 359 12.92 -30.85 -27.42
CA CYS A 359 12.77 -32.18 -28.00
C CYS A 359 11.58 -32.98 -27.45
N ASN A 360 10.97 -32.54 -26.34
CA ASN A 360 9.81 -33.15 -25.72
C ASN A 360 8.51 -32.39 -26.03
N LEU A 361 8.52 -31.52 -27.04
CA LEU A 361 7.34 -30.82 -27.54
C LEU A 361 6.75 -31.56 -28.73
N PHE A 362 5.42 -31.68 -28.74
CA PHE A 362 4.68 -32.33 -29.82
C PHE A 362 3.60 -31.39 -30.37
N SER A 363 3.27 -31.57 -31.63
CA SER A 363 2.19 -30.84 -32.30
C SER A 363 0.84 -31.26 -31.72
N LEU A 364 -0.06 -30.29 -31.54
CA LEU A 364 -1.42 -30.56 -31.09
C LEU A 364 -2.18 -31.39 -32.14
N PRO A 365 -2.79 -32.53 -31.78
CA PRO A 365 -3.60 -33.30 -32.72
C PRO A 365 -4.77 -32.47 -33.29
N SER A 366 -5.06 -32.63 -34.58
CA SER A 366 -6.20 -31.96 -35.22
C SER A 366 -7.54 -32.41 -34.63
N GLY A 367 -8.53 -31.51 -34.60
CA GLY A 367 -9.87 -31.75 -34.07
C GLY A 367 -10.04 -31.20 -32.65
N ILE A 368 -10.68 -31.96 -31.77
CA ILE A 368 -11.16 -31.48 -30.46
C ILE A 368 -10.08 -30.85 -29.56
N CYS A 369 -8.82 -31.29 -29.66
CA CYS A 369 -7.72 -30.68 -28.89
C CYS A 369 -7.44 -29.23 -29.32
N GLN A 370 -7.64 -28.89 -30.59
CA GLN A 370 -7.48 -27.54 -31.14
C GLN A 370 -8.74 -26.69 -30.96
N GLU A 371 -9.92 -27.32 -30.98
CA GLU A 371 -11.21 -26.62 -30.94
C GLU A 371 -11.65 -26.22 -29.52
N LEU A 372 -11.26 -26.98 -28.50
CA LEU A 372 -11.67 -26.70 -27.12
C LEU A 372 -10.86 -25.53 -26.53
N PRO A 373 -11.50 -24.59 -25.82
CA PRO A 373 -10.78 -23.56 -25.08
C PRO A 373 -9.93 -24.17 -23.95
N PRO A 374 -8.96 -23.42 -23.40
CA PRO A 374 -8.36 -23.73 -22.11
C PRO A 374 -9.42 -24.00 -21.03
N LEU A 375 -9.19 -25.00 -20.18
CA LEU A 375 -10.16 -25.38 -19.13
C LEU A 375 -9.81 -24.84 -17.73
N ALA A 376 -8.60 -24.36 -17.51
CA ALA A 376 -8.24 -23.71 -16.25
C ALA A 376 -8.46 -22.20 -16.31
N MET A 377 -9.25 -21.69 -15.38
CA MET A 377 -9.46 -20.26 -15.16
C MET A 377 -8.70 -19.78 -13.91
N GLU A 378 -8.17 -18.57 -13.98
CA GLU A 378 -7.51 -17.93 -12.86
C GLU A 378 -8.55 -17.37 -11.88
N CYS A 379 -8.37 -17.64 -10.58
CA CYS A 379 -9.30 -17.25 -9.52
C CYS A 379 -8.60 -16.54 -8.35
N THR A 380 -9.33 -15.60 -7.74
CA THR A 380 -8.95 -14.93 -6.49
C THR A 380 -10.14 -14.88 -5.52
N LEU A 381 -9.88 -14.83 -4.21
CA LEU A 381 -10.92 -14.58 -3.23
C LEU A 381 -11.28 -13.09 -3.18
N ALA A 382 -12.56 -12.79 -3.38
CA ALA A 382 -13.09 -11.44 -3.30
C ALA A 382 -13.22 -10.93 -1.86
N GLU A 383 -13.08 -9.62 -1.69
CA GLU A 383 -13.28 -8.84 -0.47
C GLU A 383 -12.35 -9.21 0.70
N VAL A 384 -11.26 -9.94 0.44
CA VAL A 384 -10.32 -10.38 1.47
C VAL A 384 -8.87 -10.15 1.07
N ALA A 385 -8.04 -9.84 2.07
CA ALA A 385 -6.59 -9.75 1.94
C ALA A 385 -5.90 -10.48 3.09
N PRO A 386 -4.60 -10.79 2.97
CA PRO A 386 -3.82 -11.31 4.08
C PRO A 386 -3.89 -10.41 5.31
N SER A 387 -3.91 -11.01 6.50
CA SER A 387 -3.95 -10.28 7.76
C SER A 387 -2.63 -9.56 8.04
N LEU A 388 -2.64 -8.23 8.01
CA LEU A 388 -1.47 -7.39 8.33
C LEU A 388 -1.01 -7.55 9.79
N LEU A 389 -1.90 -8.06 10.66
CA LEU A 389 -1.60 -8.37 12.06
C LEU A 389 -0.70 -9.61 12.19
N LEU A 390 -0.93 -10.61 11.34
CA LEU A 390 -0.14 -11.85 11.33
C LEU A 390 1.15 -11.70 10.53
N ASP A 391 1.09 -10.91 9.44
CA ASP A 391 2.23 -10.66 8.58
C ASP A 391 2.24 -9.20 8.10
N VAL A 392 3.19 -8.42 8.62
CA VAL A 392 3.37 -6.98 8.30
C VAL A 392 3.71 -6.71 6.84
N HIS A 393 3.97 -7.77 6.06
CA HIS A 393 4.33 -7.73 4.65
C HIS A 393 3.13 -8.05 3.74
N GLY A 394 1.95 -8.27 4.33
CA GLY A 394 0.71 -8.53 3.60
C GLY A 394 0.75 -9.85 2.83
N GLN A 395 1.47 -10.85 3.33
CA GLN A 395 1.54 -12.19 2.75
C GLN A 395 0.60 -13.17 3.44
N TRP A 396 0.06 -14.13 2.67
CA TRP A 396 -0.76 -15.20 3.24
C TRP A 396 0.11 -16.09 4.14
N THR A 397 -0.29 -16.22 5.40
CA THR A 397 0.44 -17.05 6.35
C THR A 397 0.17 -18.54 6.11
N GLU A 398 1.10 -19.40 6.52
CA GLU A 398 0.89 -20.86 6.44
C GLU A 398 -0.36 -21.29 7.21
N ALA A 399 -0.69 -20.62 8.32
CA ALA A 399 -1.91 -20.87 9.07
C ALA A 399 -3.18 -20.60 8.24
N ALA A 400 -3.20 -19.51 7.46
CA ALA A 400 -4.28 -19.21 6.54
C ALA A 400 -4.37 -20.27 5.44
N THR A 401 -3.23 -20.69 4.88
CA THR A 401 -3.15 -21.72 3.85
C THR A 401 -3.63 -23.09 4.34
N ILE A 402 -3.23 -23.53 5.53
CA ILE A 402 -3.70 -24.77 6.15
C ILE A 402 -5.21 -24.70 6.35
N ARG A 403 -5.74 -23.60 6.89
CA ARG A 403 -7.18 -23.43 7.11
C ARG A 403 -7.95 -23.46 5.80
N PHE A 404 -7.45 -22.78 4.77
CA PHE A 404 -8.05 -22.82 3.43
C PHE A 404 -8.12 -24.26 2.90
N ARG A 405 -7.01 -25.01 2.94
CA ARG A 405 -6.94 -26.41 2.49
C ARG A 405 -7.94 -27.31 3.23
N GLN A 406 -8.08 -27.14 4.55
CA GLN A 406 -9.06 -27.87 5.36
C GLN A 406 -10.50 -27.58 4.96
N LEU A 407 -10.80 -26.36 4.51
CA LEU A 407 -12.14 -25.96 4.13
C LEU A 407 -12.48 -26.47 2.72
N VAL A 408 -11.54 -26.36 1.79
CA VAL A 408 -11.76 -26.82 0.41
C VAL A 408 -11.89 -28.35 0.29
N SER A 409 -11.36 -29.11 1.24
CA SER A 409 -11.54 -30.56 1.29
C SER A 409 -12.93 -31.00 1.79
N LYS A 410 -13.81 -30.07 2.20
CA LYS A 410 -15.11 -30.39 2.78
C LYS A 410 -16.24 -30.31 1.76
N GLY A 411 -16.44 -31.42 1.05
CA GLY A 411 -17.55 -31.57 0.10
C GLY A 411 -17.38 -30.72 -1.15
N ARG A 412 -18.48 -30.52 -1.89
CA ARG A 412 -18.45 -29.78 -3.16
C ARG A 412 -18.29 -28.29 -2.92
N LEU A 413 -17.46 -27.65 -3.73
CA LEU A 413 -17.23 -26.21 -3.69
C LEU A 413 -18.16 -25.51 -4.69
N ILE A 414 -18.65 -24.34 -4.28
CA ILE A 414 -19.46 -23.46 -5.10
C ILE A 414 -18.78 -22.10 -5.13
N ALA A 415 -18.44 -21.62 -6.32
CA ALA A 415 -17.96 -20.27 -6.54
C ALA A 415 -19.16 -19.34 -6.69
N LYS A 416 -19.26 -18.30 -5.85
CA LYS A 416 -20.14 -17.16 -6.09
C LYS A 416 -19.35 -16.06 -6.78
N VAL A 417 -19.73 -15.68 -7.99
CA VAL A 417 -18.98 -14.70 -8.79
C VAL A 417 -19.18 -13.31 -8.23
N TYR A 418 -18.08 -12.62 -7.94
CA TYR A 418 -18.08 -11.19 -7.61
C TYR A 418 -17.87 -10.38 -8.88
N SER A 419 -16.78 -10.64 -9.61
CA SER A 419 -16.44 -9.98 -10.87
C SER A 419 -15.55 -10.86 -11.76
N VAL A 420 -15.49 -10.53 -13.04
CA VAL A 420 -14.48 -11.06 -13.98
C VAL A 420 -13.81 -9.89 -14.67
N THR A 421 -12.50 -9.75 -14.48
CA THR A 421 -11.71 -8.62 -15.00
C THR A 421 -10.42 -9.16 -15.60
N HIS A 422 -10.13 -8.85 -16.86
CA HIS A 422 -8.90 -9.27 -17.55
C HIS A 422 -8.60 -10.78 -17.47
N GLY A 423 -9.64 -11.62 -17.50
CA GLY A 423 -9.51 -13.08 -17.39
C GLY A 423 -9.41 -13.64 -15.97
N VAL A 424 -9.32 -12.79 -14.94
CA VAL A 424 -9.31 -13.19 -13.53
C VAL A 424 -10.72 -13.20 -12.97
N VAL A 425 -11.12 -14.31 -12.36
CA VAL A 425 -12.43 -14.51 -11.73
C VAL A 425 -12.33 -14.26 -10.22
N SER A 426 -12.84 -13.13 -9.74
CA SER A 426 -12.94 -12.83 -8.30
C SER A 426 -14.19 -13.47 -7.72
N ILE A 427 -14.02 -14.33 -6.70
CA ILE A 427 -15.11 -15.16 -6.16
C ILE A 427 -15.23 -15.11 -4.64
N LYS A 428 -16.46 -15.32 -4.14
CA LYS A 428 -16.71 -15.77 -2.78
C LYS A 428 -16.82 -17.29 -2.81
N LEU A 429 -15.84 -17.97 -2.23
CA LEU A 429 -15.76 -19.43 -2.28
C LEU A 429 -16.58 -20.05 -1.13
N LEU A 430 -17.49 -20.94 -1.48
CA LEU A 430 -18.38 -21.62 -0.55
C LEU A 430 -18.06 -23.12 -0.50
N ALA A 431 -17.80 -23.64 0.69
CA ALA A 431 -17.59 -25.06 0.98
C ALA A 431 -18.86 -25.71 1.56
N GLU A 432 -18.81 -27.02 1.81
CA GLU A 432 -19.90 -27.81 2.37
C GLU A 432 -21.21 -27.64 1.57
N ASN A 433 -21.11 -27.76 0.23
CA ASN A 433 -22.23 -27.59 -0.71
C ASN A 433 -22.91 -26.21 -0.60
N GLY A 434 -22.12 -25.15 -0.39
CA GLY A 434 -22.61 -23.76 -0.34
C GLY A 434 -22.92 -23.21 1.04
N ARG A 435 -22.77 -24.02 2.11
CA ARG A 435 -23.17 -23.64 3.48
C ARG A 435 -22.15 -22.78 4.20
N LEU A 436 -20.86 -22.94 3.88
CA LEU A 436 -19.76 -22.31 4.61
C LEU A 436 -18.97 -21.39 3.70
N SER A 437 -18.91 -20.09 4.00
CA SER A 437 -18.08 -19.15 3.23
C SER A 437 -16.64 -19.18 3.74
N ILE A 438 -15.71 -19.57 2.86
CA ILE A 438 -14.28 -19.59 3.17
C ILE A 438 -13.77 -18.16 3.41
N ASN A 439 -14.21 -17.19 2.61
CA ASN A 439 -13.86 -15.78 2.78
C ASN A 439 -14.20 -15.28 4.19
N LYS A 440 -15.43 -15.57 4.67
CA LYS A 440 -15.88 -15.18 6.01
C LYS A 440 -15.11 -15.91 7.12
N ASP A 441 -14.93 -17.23 7.01
CA ASP A 441 -14.20 -18.02 8.02
C ASP A 441 -12.77 -17.52 8.21
N LEU A 442 -12.06 -17.20 7.13
CA LEU A 442 -10.70 -16.66 7.22
C LEU A 442 -10.66 -15.29 7.94
N VAL A 443 -11.65 -14.43 7.69
CA VAL A 443 -11.74 -13.11 8.34
C VAL A 443 -12.12 -13.25 9.81
N GLU A 444 -13.12 -14.05 10.14
CA GLU A 444 -13.59 -14.28 11.52
C GLU A 444 -12.50 -14.89 12.41
N LYS A 445 -11.61 -15.70 11.83
CA LYS A 445 -10.44 -16.27 12.53
C LYS A 445 -9.22 -15.37 12.55
N GLY A 446 -9.29 -14.16 11.99
CA GLY A 446 -8.17 -13.22 11.90
C GLY A 446 -7.02 -13.66 10.99
N LEU A 447 -7.24 -14.70 10.17
CA LEU A 447 -6.28 -15.22 9.18
C LEU A 447 -6.27 -14.39 7.88
N ALA A 448 -7.37 -13.70 7.62
CA ALA A 448 -7.53 -12.67 6.60
C ALA A 448 -8.08 -11.39 7.25
N GLN A 449 -8.02 -10.28 6.50
CA GLN A 449 -8.72 -9.05 6.82
C GLN A 449 -9.65 -8.66 5.65
N PRO A 450 -10.76 -7.95 5.91
CA PRO A 450 -11.58 -7.39 4.85
C PRO A 450 -10.78 -6.45 3.96
N ALA A 451 -11.02 -6.50 2.65
CA ALA A 451 -10.37 -5.64 1.67
C ALA A 451 -11.36 -5.12 0.62
N ASP A 452 -11.15 -3.88 0.19
CA ASP A 452 -11.91 -3.30 -0.93
C ASP A 452 -11.36 -3.79 -2.28
N GLU A 453 -12.28 -4.26 -3.12
CA GLU A 453 -12.02 -4.60 -4.52
C GLU A 453 -11.66 -3.36 -5.36
N SER A 454 -11.02 -3.60 -6.50
CA SER A 454 -10.70 -2.53 -7.45
C SER A 454 -11.98 -1.88 -8.00
N TYR A 455 -11.88 -0.63 -8.45
CA TYR A 455 -13.02 0.07 -9.06
C TYR A 455 -13.61 -0.69 -10.25
N GLU A 456 -12.75 -1.25 -11.12
CA GLU A 456 -13.17 -2.06 -12.26
C GLU A 456 -13.92 -3.33 -11.81
N SER A 457 -13.42 -4.00 -10.78
CA SER A 457 -14.09 -5.16 -10.19
C SER A 457 -15.45 -4.78 -9.60
N LYS A 458 -15.54 -3.67 -8.86
CA LYS A 458 -16.81 -3.13 -8.32
C LYS A 458 -17.80 -2.76 -9.43
N MET A 459 -17.33 -2.17 -10.53
CA MET A 459 -18.15 -1.84 -11.69
C MET A 459 -18.68 -3.08 -12.41
N ASN A 460 -17.84 -4.11 -12.58
CA ASN A 460 -18.26 -5.40 -13.12
C ASN A 460 -19.25 -6.11 -12.17
N HIS A 461 -19.05 -6.00 -10.85
CA HIS A 461 -19.98 -6.51 -9.85
C HIS A 461 -21.36 -5.84 -9.95
N ASP A 462 -21.40 -4.52 -10.07
CA ASP A 462 -22.65 -3.76 -10.27
C ASP A 462 -23.36 -4.15 -11.58
N LEU A 463 -22.60 -4.38 -12.65
CA LEU A 463 -23.13 -4.86 -13.92
C LEU A 463 -23.75 -6.26 -13.79
N ARG A 464 -23.07 -7.18 -13.09
CA ARG A 464 -23.58 -8.53 -12.80
C ARG A 464 -24.84 -8.47 -11.91
N ALA A 465 -24.87 -7.59 -10.92
CA ALA A 465 -26.03 -7.42 -10.03
C ALA A 465 -27.28 -6.89 -10.79
N SER A 466 -27.06 -6.12 -11.86
CA SER A 466 -28.12 -5.59 -12.75
C SER A 466 -28.32 -6.44 -14.02
N ALA A 467 -27.70 -7.63 -14.12
CA ALA A 467 -27.78 -8.46 -15.32
C ALA A 467 -29.21 -8.91 -15.64
N ALA A 468 -30.10 -8.98 -14.66
CA ALA A 468 -31.52 -9.30 -14.85
C ALA A 468 -32.27 -8.22 -15.66
N ASP A 469 -31.81 -6.97 -15.63
CA ASP A 469 -32.42 -5.84 -16.33
C ASP A 469 -31.91 -5.70 -17.79
N LEU A 470 -30.87 -6.46 -18.16
CA LEU A 470 -30.25 -6.41 -19.48
C LEU A 470 -30.95 -7.33 -20.48
N ASN A 471 -31.08 -6.85 -21.72
CA ASN A 471 -31.56 -7.68 -22.81
C ASN A 471 -30.48 -8.67 -23.31
N ILE A 472 -30.89 -9.68 -24.07
CA ILE A 472 -30.00 -10.75 -24.56
C ILE A 472 -28.86 -10.19 -25.41
N ALA A 473 -29.11 -9.16 -26.23
CA ALA A 473 -28.07 -8.56 -27.08
C ALA A 473 -27.00 -7.83 -26.25
N GLN A 474 -27.42 -7.12 -25.20
CA GLN A 474 -26.52 -6.45 -24.25
C GLN A 474 -25.67 -7.47 -23.50
N LYS A 475 -26.28 -8.54 -22.97
CA LYS A 475 -25.54 -9.63 -22.30
C LYS A 475 -24.46 -10.23 -23.20
N ARG A 476 -24.82 -10.55 -24.46
CA ARG A 476 -23.86 -11.06 -25.47
C ARG A 476 -22.73 -10.08 -25.76
N ALA A 477 -23.02 -8.78 -25.83
CA ALA A 477 -22.01 -7.75 -26.04
C ALA A 477 -21.03 -7.68 -24.86
N TYR A 478 -21.52 -7.73 -23.62
CA TYR A 478 -20.68 -7.72 -22.42
C TYR A 478 -19.84 -8.99 -22.29
N ASN A 479 -20.39 -10.18 -22.55
CA ASN A 479 -19.62 -11.42 -22.53
C ASN A 479 -18.52 -11.41 -23.60
N ARG A 480 -18.81 -10.88 -24.80
CA ARG A 480 -17.80 -10.70 -25.86
C ARG A 480 -16.68 -9.75 -25.45
N GLU A 481 -17.02 -8.64 -24.82
CA GLU A 481 -16.04 -7.68 -24.30
C GLU A 481 -15.18 -8.30 -23.19
N GLN A 482 -15.78 -9.07 -22.28
CA GLN A 482 -15.07 -9.80 -21.22
C GLN A 482 -14.03 -10.79 -21.81
N ILE A 483 -14.42 -11.57 -22.82
CA ILE A 483 -13.51 -12.50 -23.51
C ILE A 483 -12.41 -11.73 -24.23
N HIS A 484 -12.75 -10.62 -24.89
CA HIS A 484 -11.79 -9.77 -25.59
C HIS A 484 -10.73 -9.21 -24.64
N GLN A 485 -11.13 -8.72 -23.47
CA GLN A 485 -10.20 -8.23 -22.43
C GLN A 485 -9.30 -9.34 -21.89
N ALA A 486 -9.84 -10.55 -21.67
CA ALA A 486 -9.07 -11.70 -21.24
C ALA A 486 -8.04 -12.13 -22.31
N PHE A 487 -8.44 -12.14 -23.59
CA PHE A 487 -7.56 -12.49 -24.70
C PHE A 487 -6.38 -11.51 -24.82
N GLN A 488 -6.64 -10.21 -24.71
CA GLN A 488 -5.59 -9.20 -24.73
C GLN A 488 -4.61 -9.35 -23.55
N ALA A 489 -5.09 -9.79 -22.39
CA ALA A 489 -4.23 -10.06 -21.23
C ALA A 489 -3.37 -11.32 -21.43
N ALA A 490 -3.88 -12.34 -22.12
CA ALA A 490 -3.18 -13.60 -22.35
C ALA A 490 -2.16 -13.54 -23.49
N ARG A 491 -2.37 -12.69 -24.51
CA ARG A 491 -1.50 -12.62 -25.70
C ARG A 491 -0.36 -11.61 -25.50
N GLU A 492 0.89 -12.09 -25.50
CA GLU A 492 2.08 -11.23 -25.60
C GLU A 492 2.54 -11.10 -27.05
N LEU A 493 2.73 -9.87 -27.53
CA LEU A 493 3.26 -9.61 -28.88
C LEU A 493 4.78 -9.64 -28.88
N GLU A 494 5.42 -10.09 -29.96
CA GLU A 494 6.87 -9.94 -30.09
C GLU A 494 7.25 -8.47 -30.29
N PRO A 495 8.32 -7.98 -29.65
CA PRO A 495 8.78 -6.62 -29.87
C PRO A 495 9.29 -6.45 -31.31
N PRO A 496 9.09 -5.27 -31.94
CA PRO A 496 9.64 -4.99 -33.25
C PRO A 496 11.17 -5.14 -33.28
N SER A 497 11.69 -5.63 -34.40
CA SER A 497 13.13 -5.76 -34.63
C SER A 497 13.80 -4.39 -34.57
N PRO A 498 14.88 -4.21 -33.78
CA PRO A 498 15.60 -2.94 -33.71
C PRO A 498 16.15 -2.46 -35.06
N ARG A 499 16.36 -3.37 -36.02
CA ARG A 499 16.85 -3.05 -37.37
C ARG A 499 15.80 -2.36 -38.24
N ASP A 500 14.52 -2.57 -37.92
CA ASP A 500 13.39 -2.05 -38.69
C ASP A 500 12.90 -0.70 -38.14
N CYS A 501 13.38 -0.32 -36.95
CA CYS A 501 13.05 0.95 -36.31
C CYS A 501 13.87 2.09 -36.93
N VAL A 502 13.22 3.23 -37.15
CA VAL A 502 13.81 4.39 -37.85
C VAL A 502 13.97 5.62 -36.96
N THR A 503 13.16 5.72 -35.90
CA THR A 503 13.15 6.85 -34.97
C THR A 503 13.04 6.35 -33.53
N ASP A 504 13.41 7.19 -32.57
CA ASP A 504 13.28 6.90 -31.14
C ASP A 504 12.33 7.93 -30.48
N THR A 505 11.52 7.48 -29.53
CA THR A 505 10.80 8.37 -28.60
C THR A 505 11.25 8.13 -27.16
N VAL A 506 11.28 9.20 -26.36
CA VAL A 506 11.62 9.13 -24.93
C VAL A 506 10.35 9.41 -24.12
N LEU A 507 9.88 8.39 -23.41
CA LEU A 507 8.67 8.49 -22.59
C LEU A 507 9.01 9.15 -21.25
N LYS A 508 8.13 10.04 -20.78
CA LYS A 508 8.27 10.67 -19.45
C LYS A 508 7.62 9.84 -18.37
N GLY A 509 8.30 9.70 -17.24
CA GLY A 509 7.81 9.00 -16.04
C GLY A 509 8.79 7.90 -15.61
N PRO A 510 8.32 6.82 -14.97
CA PRO A 510 6.94 6.55 -14.56
C PRO A 510 6.39 7.53 -13.49
N PHE A 511 5.07 7.71 -13.46
CA PHE A 511 4.33 8.54 -12.50
C PHE A 511 3.27 7.69 -11.78
N SER A 512 2.98 8.01 -10.52
CA SER A 512 1.84 7.44 -9.79
C SER A 512 0.94 8.56 -9.26
N PRO A 513 -0.39 8.44 -9.37
CA PRO A 513 -1.31 9.38 -8.74
C PRO A 513 -1.30 9.29 -7.20
N LEU A 514 -0.73 8.21 -6.64
CA LEU A 514 -0.55 8.02 -5.19
C LEU A 514 0.71 8.70 -4.65
N GLU A 515 1.49 9.40 -5.48
CA GLU A 515 2.65 10.16 -5.00
C GLU A 515 2.21 11.22 -3.98
N SER A 516 2.75 11.12 -2.77
CA SER A 516 2.46 12.03 -1.68
C SER A 516 3.44 13.18 -1.65
N THR A 517 2.90 14.39 -1.52
CA THR A 517 3.68 15.59 -1.23
C THR A 517 3.80 15.78 0.27
N VAL A 518 4.86 16.49 0.66
CA VAL A 518 5.22 16.75 2.04
C VAL A 518 5.16 18.26 2.25
N TYR A 519 4.60 18.71 3.37
CA TYR A 519 4.53 20.13 3.72
C TYR A 519 4.97 20.35 5.16
N SER A 520 5.45 21.56 5.43
CA SER A 520 5.86 21.97 6.77
C SER A 520 4.66 22.43 7.58
N MET A 521 4.63 22.08 8.86
CA MET A 521 3.62 22.56 9.82
C MET A 521 3.99 23.88 10.49
N MET A 522 5.24 24.33 10.34
CA MET A 522 5.74 25.57 10.95
C MET A 522 5.34 26.81 10.14
N TYR A 523 4.95 27.88 10.84
CA TYR A 523 4.57 29.16 10.24
C TYR A 523 5.63 29.70 9.26
N GLY A 524 6.91 29.75 9.68
CA GLY A 524 8.00 30.31 8.88
C GLY A 524 8.40 29.51 7.64
N SER A 525 7.77 28.36 7.41
CA SER A 525 8.05 27.50 6.25
C SER A 525 6.82 26.94 5.54
N GLN A 526 5.61 27.40 5.90
CA GLN A 526 4.35 26.90 5.35
C GLN A 526 4.27 27.05 3.81
N GLN A 527 4.82 28.13 3.26
CA GLN A 527 4.82 28.42 1.81
C GLN A 527 6.02 27.82 1.06
N LYS A 528 7.01 27.26 1.77
CA LYS A 528 8.24 26.74 1.16
C LYS A 528 7.99 25.37 0.55
N ARG A 529 8.59 25.11 -0.62
CA ARG A 529 8.50 23.80 -1.27
C ARG A 529 9.44 22.81 -0.60
N VAL A 530 8.90 21.70 -0.12
CA VAL A 530 9.67 20.62 0.53
C VAL A 530 10.01 19.54 -0.50
N ASN A 531 11.28 19.14 -0.56
CA ASN A 531 11.77 18.05 -1.39
C ASN A 531 12.52 17.03 -0.54
N ILE A 532 12.37 15.74 -0.85
CA ILE A 532 13.16 14.69 -0.20
C ILE A 532 14.36 14.37 -1.08
N GLU A 533 15.54 14.29 -0.48
CA GLU A 533 16.76 13.95 -1.19
C GLU A 533 16.67 12.53 -1.77
N TRP A 534 17.14 12.34 -3.01
CA TRP A 534 16.95 11.11 -3.79
C TRP A 534 17.59 9.86 -3.16
N ASN A 535 18.61 10.06 -2.33
CA ASN A 535 19.35 9.03 -1.57
C ASN A 535 18.71 8.72 -0.20
N SER A 536 17.70 9.49 0.22
CA SER A 536 16.99 9.23 1.47
C SER A 536 16.13 7.97 1.36
N VAL A 537 15.91 7.27 2.48
CA VAL A 537 15.12 6.02 2.51
C VAL A 537 13.70 6.25 1.97
N ASN A 538 13.05 7.34 2.38
CA ASN A 538 11.68 7.68 1.98
C ASN A 538 11.66 8.70 0.83
N SER A 539 12.58 8.56 -0.12
CA SER A 539 12.69 9.43 -1.30
C SER A 539 11.54 9.26 -2.29
N VAL A 540 10.85 8.11 -2.28
CA VAL A 540 9.56 7.91 -2.94
C VAL A 540 8.52 7.68 -1.86
N LEU A 541 7.57 8.60 -1.73
CA LEU A 541 6.44 8.49 -0.81
C LEU A 541 5.18 8.19 -1.62
N LEU A 542 4.59 7.04 -1.35
CA LEU A 542 3.30 6.66 -1.89
C LEU A 542 2.29 6.55 -0.76
N ASP A 543 1.10 7.08 -1.03
CA ASP A 543 -0.06 6.83 -0.22
C ASP A 543 -0.49 5.37 -0.39
N THR A 544 -0.20 4.55 0.61
CA THR A 544 -0.47 3.11 0.56
C THR A 544 -1.92 2.78 0.85
N GLU A 545 -2.67 3.72 1.44
CA GLU A 545 -4.03 3.54 1.93
C GLU A 545 -4.83 4.81 1.62
N PRO A 546 -5.07 5.12 0.33
CA PRO A 546 -5.74 6.36 -0.07
C PRO A 546 -7.17 6.50 0.48
N GLN A 547 -7.78 5.40 0.91
CA GLN A 547 -9.07 5.39 1.59
C GLN A 547 -9.01 5.87 3.06
N GLU A 548 -7.82 5.97 3.63
CA GLU A 548 -7.57 6.44 4.99
C GLU A 548 -6.95 7.84 4.93
N THR A 549 -7.68 8.84 5.40
CA THR A 549 -7.40 10.26 5.19
C THR A 549 -6.71 10.94 6.39
N TYR A 550 -5.84 10.22 7.11
CA TYR A 550 -5.09 10.78 8.24
C TYR A 550 -3.69 11.24 7.86
N GLU A 551 -3.21 12.27 8.56
CA GLU A 551 -1.88 12.82 8.39
C GLU A 551 -0.81 11.84 8.86
N ARG A 552 0.22 11.60 8.02
CA ARG A 552 1.39 10.79 8.39
C ARG A 552 2.56 11.67 8.77
N LEU A 553 3.19 11.34 9.89
CA LEU A 553 4.40 12.01 10.35
C LEU A 553 5.64 11.50 9.59
N LEU A 554 6.33 12.41 8.91
CA LEU A 554 7.66 12.21 8.36
C LEU A 554 8.67 13.02 9.18
N VAL A 555 9.71 12.36 9.67
CA VAL A 555 10.80 12.99 10.42
C VAL A 555 12.06 13.00 9.56
N ALA A 556 12.67 14.18 9.38
CA ALA A 556 13.96 14.32 8.71
C ALA A 556 15.09 14.41 9.75
N GLY A 557 16.19 13.66 9.55
CA GLY A 557 17.36 13.80 10.41
C GLY A 557 18.12 15.11 10.19
N THR A 558 18.06 15.65 8.97
CA THR A 558 18.62 16.97 8.63
C THR A 558 17.76 17.67 7.60
N VAL A 559 17.54 18.97 7.78
CA VAL A 559 16.87 19.86 6.82
C VAL A 559 17.90 20.82 6.22
N GLY A 560 17.94 20.92 4.90
CA GLY A 560 18.73 21.94 4.20
C GLY A 560 17.82 22.96 3.53
N GLN A 561 18.17 24.25 3.58
CA GLN A 561 17.46 25.30 2.85
C GLN A 561 18.23 25.72 1.60
N SER A 562 17.53 26.00 0.50
CA SER A 562 18.14 26.56 -0.71
C SER A 562 18.65 27.99 -0.45
N THR A 563 19.64 28.43 -1.23
CA THR A 563 20.18 29.81 -1.18
C THR A 563 19.12 30.90 -1.33
N GLY A 564 18.05 30.65 -2.10
CA GLY A 564 16.91 31.56 -2.26
C GLY A 564 15.81 31.43 -1.20
N GLY A 565 15.99 30.60 -0.17
CA GLY A 565 15.06 30.45 0.94
C GLY A 565 13.73 29.72 0.64
N ASP A 566 13.35 29.56 -0.62
CA ASP A 566 12.04 29.04 -1.07
C ASP A 566 11.90 27.49 -1.00
N ARG A 567 13.03 26.75 -0.97
CA ARG A 567 13.02 25.27 -0.98
C ARG A 567 13.70 24.68 0.25
N LEU A 568 13.04 23.69 0.84
CA LEU A 568 13.58 22.82 1.90
C LEU A 568 13.93 21.45 1.32
N THR A 569 15.07 20.89 1.70
CA THR A 569 15.55 19.57 1.29
C THR A 569 15.73 18.69 2.51
N LEU A 570 14.96 17.60 2.58
CA LEU A 570 14.96 16.65 3.69
C LEU A 570 15.92 15.50 3.40
N ARG A 571 16.77 15.17 4.38
CA ARG A 571 17.69 14.02 4.31
C ARG A 571 17.52 13.12 5.53
N HIS A 572 17.94 11.88 5.39
CA HIS A 572 17.83 10.85 6.44
C HIS A 572 16.40 10.75 6.98
N THR A 573 15.44 10.66 6.07
CA THR A 573 14.01 10.71 6.40
C THR A 573 13.51 9.38 6.91
N THR A 574 12.66 9.42 7.95
CA THR A 574 11.96 8.27 8.55
C THR A 574 10.46 8.54 8.50
N LEU A 575 9.73 7.67 7.80
CA LEU A 575 8.27 7.65 7.80
C LEU A 575 7.78 6.89 9.04
N MET A 576 6.98 7.57 9.86
CA MET A 576 6.39 7.01 11.07
C MET A 576 5.25 6.05 10.73
N PRO A 577 4.93 5.10 11.62
CA PRO A 577 3.81 4.17 11.42
C PRO A 577 2.48 4.91 11.20
N HIS A 578 1.57 4.25 10.49
CA HIS A 578 0.23 4.76 10.24
C HIS A 578 -0.66 4.54 11.47
N VAL A 579 -0.59 5.45 12.43
CA VAL A 579 -1.39 5.43 13.66
C VAL A 579 -2.27 6.69 13.69
N PRO A 580 -3.61 6.56 13.83
CA PRO A 580 -4.51 7.72 13.85
C PRO A 580 -4.18 8.72 14.95
N GLY A 581 -4.09 10.01 14.61
CA GLY A 581 -3.76 11.10 15.54
C GLY A 581 -2.31 11.10 16.05
N LEU A 582 -1.43 10.24 15.53
CA LEU A 582 -0.03 10.16 15.96
C LEU A 582 0.73 11.49 15.86
N PRO A 583 0.61 12.30 14.78
CA PRO A 583 1.29 13.60 14.70
C PRO A 583 0.88 14.53 15.84
N ALA A 584 -0.43 14.62 16.12
CA ALA A 584 -0.98 15.43 17.20
C ALA A 584 -0.51 14.92 18.57
N ILE A 585 -0.68 13.62 18.86
CA ILE A 585 -0.31 13.00 20.15
C ILE A 585 1.18 13.18 20.45
N ILE A 586 2.07 12.87 19.50
CA ILE A 586 3.51 13.03 19.71
C ILE A 586 3.84 14.49 19.99
N THR A 587 3.27 15.42 19.24
CA THR A 587 3.61 16.83 19.43
C THR A 587 3.06 17.35 20.77
N MET A 588 1.86 16.95 21.17
CA MET A 588 1.28 17.27 22.48
C MET A 588 2.10 16.69 23.64
N LEU A 589 2.73 15.53 23.48
CA LEU A 589 3.59 14.96 24.54
C LEU A 589 4.83 15.83 24.82
N PHE A 590 5.41 16.45 23.80
CA PHE A 590 6.72 17.12 23.90
C PHE A 590 6.68 18.65 23.68
N CYS A 591 5.53 19.23 23.33
CA CYS A 591 5.45 20.67 23.11
C CYS A 591 5.65 21.44 24.42
N PRO A 592 6.29 22.63 24.38
CA PRO A 592 6.41 23.51 25.54
C PRO A 592 5.03 24.04 25.95
N THR A 593 4.34 24.70 25.01
CA THR A 593 3.03 25.30 25.22
C THR A 593 2.11 24.92 24.07
N MET A 594 0.82 24.72 24.36
CA MET A 594 -0.19 24.54 23.34
C MET A 594 -1.52 25.20 23.69
N GLU A 595 -2.31 25.45 22.66
CA GLU A 595 -3.70 25.90 22.79
C GLU A 595 -4.59 25.06 21.86
N LEU A 596 -5.61 24.39 22.42
CA LEU A 596 -6.54 23.57 21.66
C LEU A 596 -7.64 24.41 21.02
N ARG A 597 -8.12 23.96 19.86
CA ARG A 597 -9.25 24.56 19.14
C ARG A 597 -10.33 23.52 18.94
N ARG A 598 -11.59 23.96 19.05
CA ARG A 598 -12.79 23.15 18.79
C ARG A 598 -13.43 23.55 17.48
N ASP A 599 -14.33 22.71 16.97
CA ASP A 599 -15.21 23.11 15.88
C ASP A 599 -16.31 24.09 16.34
N GLU A 600 -17.06 24.65 15.39
CA GLU A 600 -18.10 25.64 15.65
C GLU A 600 -19.18 25.14 16.63
N GLN A 601 -19.42 23.83 16.64
CA GLN A 601 -20.40 23.17 17.52
C GLN A 601 -19.82 22.73 18.86
N SER A 602 -18.51 22.91 19.08
CA SER A 602 -17.78 22.45 20.27
C SER A 602 -17.89 20.94 20.55
N ILE A 603 -18.11 20.12 19.52
CA ILE A 603 -18.31 18.67 19.65
C ILE A 603 -16.98 17.90 19.65
N ARG A 604 -15.91 18.48 19.09
CA ARG A 604 -14.59 17.86 19.00
C ARG A 604 -13.46 18.86 18.94
N TYR A 605 -12.25 18.41 19.25
CA TYR A 605 -11.03 19.14 18.92
C TYR A 605 -10.70 19.01 17.43
N VAL A 606 -10.27 20.11 16.81
CA VAL A 606 -9.98 20.17 15.36
C VAL A 606 -8.55 20.55 15.03
N CYS A 607 -7.89 21.35 15.86
CA CYS A 607 -6.48 21.66 15.72
C CYS A 607 -5.85 22.09 17.05
N ALA A 608 -4.52 22.11 17.09
CA ALA A 608 -3.73 22.62 18.20
C ALA A 608 -2.66 23.59 17.69
N LEU A 609 -2.62 24.79 18.25
CA LEU A 609 -1.50 25.71 18.08
C LEU A 609 -0.43 25.34 19.10
N VAL A 610 0.78 25.03 18.66
CA VAL A 610 1.90 24.62 19.53
C VAL A 610 3.12 25.49 19.27
N GLY A 611 3.87 25.82 20.31
CA GLY A 611 5.05 26.66 20.20
C GLY A 611 5.66 26.98 21.55
N LEU A 612 6.39 28.10 21.62
CA LEU A 612 6.90 28.62 22.90
C LEU A 612 5.82 29.38 23.69
N GLY A 613 4.65 29.64 23.08
CA GLY A 613 3.54 30.38 23.66
C GLY A 613 3.58 31.87 23.29
N SER A 614 2.82 32.67 24.01
CA SER A 614 2.69 34.11 23.80
C SER A 614 3.02 34.91 25.06
N ASP A 615 3.19 36.22 24.89
CA ASP A 615 3.11 37.17 26.00
C ASP A 615 1.67 37.30 26.54
N ASP A 616 1.49 38.18 27.53
CA ASP A 616 0.19 38.46 28.16
C ASP A 616 -0.81 39.14 27.21
N ASP A 617 -0.30 39.86 26.21
CA ASP A 617 -1.11 40.52 25.18
C ASP A 617 -1.48 39.57 24.01
N GLY A 618 -1.00 38.32 24.03
CA GLY A 618 -1.27 37.30 23.00
C GLY A 618 -0.32 37.33 21.81
N HIS A 619 0.77 38.10 21.84
CA HIS A 619 1.79 38.08 20.80
C HIS A 619 2.69 36.85 20.92
N PRO A 620 2.94 36.12 19.81
CA PRO A 620 3.77 34.92 19.83
C PRO A 620 5.21 35.24 20.22
N LEU A 621 5.79 34.46 21.14
CA LEU A 621 7.18 34.61 21.58
C LEU A 621 8.16 34.26 20.46
N PHE A 622 7.80 33.30 19.60
CA PHE A 622 8.65 32.90 18.47
C PHE A 622 7.84 32.43 17.25
N PRO A 623 7.21 33.37 16.53
CA PRO A 623 6.17 33.07 15.53
C PRO A 623 6.66 32.16 14.40
N GLU A 624 7.92 32.26 13.99
CA GLU A 624 8.45 31.42 12.90
C GLU A 624 8.47 29.91 13.20
N HIS A 625 8.48 29.54 14.48
CA HIS A 625 8.52 28.15 14.94
C HIS A 625 7.19 27.65 15.50
N ASP A 626 6.18 28.52 15.58
CA ASP A 626 4.84 28.09 15.92
C ASP A 626 4.34 27.11 14.85
N MET A 627 3.73 26.01 15.29
CA MET A 627 3.17 24.99 14.43
C MET A 627 1.68 24.89 14.67
N LEU A 628 0.93 24.77 13.57
CA LEU A 628 -0.49 24.48 13.63
C LEU A 628 -0.71 23.02 13.23
N LEU A 629 -1.18 22.22 14.17
CA LEU A 629 -1.41 20.78 14.00
C LEU A 629 -2.90 20.54 13.76
N ASN A 630 -3.24 19.82 12.70
CA ASN A 630 -4.60 19.34 12.52
C ASN A 630 -4.85 18.12 13.42
N ILE A 631 -6.04 18.07 13.99
CA ILE A 631 -6.52 16.91 14.75
C ILE A 631 -7.58 16.23 13.88
N ASP A 632 -7.15 15.15 13.23
CA ASP A 632 -7.92 14.37 12.25
C ASP A 632 -8.60 13.13 12.86
N VAL A 633 -8.74 13.11 14.19
CA VAL A 633 -9.36 12.03 14.95
C VAL A 633 -10.18 12.57 16.12
N ASP A 634 -11.14 11.79 16.59
CA ASP A 634 -11.88 12.09 17.82
C ASP A 634 -10.95 11.93 19.05
N LEU A 635 -10.27 13.02 19.45
CA LEU A 635 -9.56 13.11 20.73
C LEU A 635 -10.55 13.51 21.83
N SER A 636 -10.57 12.77 22.93
CA SER A 636 -11.40 13.08 24.10
C SER A 636 -10.62 13.85 25.18
N VAL A 637 -11.35 14.44 26.13
CA VAL A 637 -10.75 15.06 27.33
C VAL A 637 -9.88 14.04 28.10
N GLU A 638 -10.31 12.77 28.17
CA GLU A 638 -9.53 11.69 28.78
C GLU A 638 -8.19 11.45 28.09
N ASP A 639 -8.14 11.58 26.75
CA ASP A 639 -6.89 11.43 26.01
C ASP A 639 -5.90 12.55 26.40
N ILE A 640 -6.37 13.79 26.57
CA ILE A 640 -5.56 14.91 27.06
C ILE A 640 -5.10 14.65 28.50
N GLY A 641 -5.96 14.10 29.35
CA GLY A 641 -5.60 13.68 30.72
C GLY A 641 -4.49 12.63 30.74
N MET A 642 -4.53 11.63 29.86
CA MET A 642 -3.45 10.64 29.72
C MET A 642 -2.14 11.27 29.23
N ILE A 643 -2.19 12.24 28.31
CA ILE A 643 -1.02 12.99 27.85
C ILE A 643 -0.40 13.78 29.02
N ASN A 644 -1.22 14.49 29.79
CA ASN A 644 -0.78 15.23 30.98
C ASN A 644 -0.15 14.30 32.01
N HIS A 645 -0.72 13.12 32.24
CA HIS A 645 -0.15 12.14 33.14
C HIS A 645 1.24 11.67 32.68
N VAL A 646 1.45 11.45 31.37
CA VAL A 646 2.79 11.12 30.84
C VAL A 646 3.76 12.29 30.99
N ARG A 647 3.32 13.53 30.70
CA ARG A 647 4.14 14.75 30.88
C ARG A 647 4.57 14.93 32.33
N HIS A 648 3.65 14.77 33.26
CA HIS A 648 3.92 14.78 34.69
C HIS A 648 4.95 13.73 35.11
N LEU A 649 4.81 12.48 34.64
CA LEU A 649 5.77 11.40 34.95
C LEU A 649 7.17 11.69 34.37
N MET A 650 7.24 12.35 33.21
CA MET A 650 8.51 12.79 32.63
C MET A 650 9.15 13.90 33.46
N ASP A 651 8.38 14.90 33.88
CA ASP A 651 8.84 15.97 34.77
C ASP A 651 9.31 15.42 36.11
N TYR A 652 8.55 14.50 36.71
CA TYR A 652 8.89 13.83 37.95
C TYR A 652 10.25 13.11 37.92
N MET A 653 10.60 12.53 36.77
CA MET A 653 11.91 11.89 36.56
C MET A 653 13.06 12.90 36.44
N MET A 654 12.77 14.13 35.98
CA MET A 654 13.76 15.20 35.80
C MET A 654 13.79 16.18 36.99
N PHE A 655 12.79 16.13 37.87
CA PHE A 655 12.61 17.06 38.97
C PHE A 655 13.78 16.98 39.96
N CYS A 656 14.39 18.15 40.18
CA CYS A 656 15.46 18.39 41.16
C CYS A 656 14.94 19.44 42.15
N GLY A 657 14.95 19.13 43.45
CA GLY A 657 14.59 20.11 44.47
C GLY A 657 15.61 21.25 44.57
N GLU A 658 15.26 22.34 45.25
CA GLU A 658 16.18 23.47 45.46
C GLU A 658 17.52 22.99 46.06
N GLY A 659 18.62 23.27 45.37
CA GLY A 659 19.98 22.90 45.79
C GLY A 659 20.43 21.48 45.39
N GLN A 660 19.65 20.73 44.61
CA GLN A 660 20.05 19.41 44.09
C GLN A 660 20.61 19.52 42.66
N ASP A 661 21.80 18.95 42.42
CA ASP A 661 22.43 18.86 41.08
C ASP A 661 21.82 17.75 40.19
N GLY A 662 20.94 16.92 40.75
CA GLY A 662 20.27 15.83 40.05
C GLY A 662 19.10 15.25 40.86
N PRO A 663 18.26 14.42 40.23
CA PRO A 663 17.09 13.86 40.89
C PRO A 663 17.46 12.97 42.09
N SER A 664 16.81 13.18 43.25
CA SER A 664 16.91 12.34 44.47
C SER A 664 16.93 10.81 44.20
N VAL A 665 17.86 10.10 44.83
CA VAL A 665 18.06 8.65 44.68
C VAL A 665 17.10 7.83 45.56
N ASP A 666 16.52 8.46 46.60
CA ASP A 666 15.73 7.78 47.64
C ASP A 666 14.26 7.53 47.27
N ASP A 667 13.91 7.63 45.99
CA ASP A 667 12.53 7.47 45.54
C ASP A 667 12.28 6.07 44.94
N GLU A 668 11.59 5.21 45.70
CA GLU A 668 11.27 3.84 45.31
C GLU A 668 10.38 3.73 44.05
N LEU A 669 9.64 4.79 43.69
CA LEU A 669 8.77 4.80 42.53
C LEU A 669 9.53 5.09 41.23
N ARG A 670 10.60 5.90 41.28
CA ARG A 670 11.37 6.34 40.09
C ARG A 670 11.86 5.20 39.19
N PRO A 671 12.43 4.09 39.69
CA PRO A 671 12.82 2.96 38.83
C PRO A 671 11.66 2.33 38.05
N ARG A 672 10.42 2.46 38.54
CA ARG A 672 9.21 1.90 37.92
C ARG A 672 8.56 2.85 36.92
N VAL A 673 8.81 4.16 37.02
CA VAL A 673 8.20 5.20 36.17
C VAL A 673 8.41 4.97 34.68
N PRO A 674 9.60 4.58 34.16
CA PRO A 674 9.77 4.31 32.73
C PRO A 674 8.85 3.20 32.21
N ALA A 675 8.56 2.18 33.03
CA ALA A 675 7.64 1.12 32.67
C ALA A 675 6.18 1.61 32.64
N ILE A 676 5.81 2.49 33.56
CA ILE A 676 4.49 3.15 33.63
C ILE A 676 4.29 4.08 32.43
N ILE A 677 5.28 4.95 32.13
CA ILE A 677 5.28 5.80 30.93
C ILE A 677 5.10 4.94 29.68
N ARG A 678 5.85 3.83 29.57
CA ARG A 678 5.71 2.90 28.44
C ARG A 678 4.29 2.35 28.33
N GLN A 679 3.69 1.90 29.43
CA GLN A 679 2.34 1.35 29.44
C GLN A 679 1.29 2.41 29.06
N ASN A 680 1.38 3.61 29.62
CA ASN A 680 0.48 4.72 29.30
C ASN A 680 0.59 5.14 27.82
N LEU A 681 1.81 5.22 27.27
CA LEU A 681 2.02 5.49 25.85
C LEU A 681 1.44 4.39 24.96
N VAL A 682 1.61 3.11 25.31
CA VAL A 682 1.02 2.00 24.54
C VAL A 682 -0.51 2.10 24.58
N ASN A 683 -1.10 2.29 25.76
CA ASN A 683 -2.55 2.46 25.89
C ASN A 683 -3.08 3.64 25.07
N LEU A 684 -2.39 4.78 25.11
CA LEU A 684 -2.75 5.98 24.36
C LEU A 684 -2.67 5.75 22.84
N LEU A 685 -1.60 5.11 22.35
CA LEU A 685 -1.37 4.87 20.91
C LEU A 685 -2.23 3.75 20.34
N TRP A 686 -2.64 2.77 21.15
CA TRP A 686 -3.42 1.60 20.71
C TRP A 686 -4.94 1.81 20.87
N ARG A 687 -5.37 2.90 21.50
CA ARG A 687 -6.79 3.28 21.55
C ARG A 687 -7.30 3.50 20.12
N ARG A 688 -8.37 2.79 19.75
CA ARG A 688 -9.04 2.98 18.46
C ARG A 688 -9.76 4.33 18.47
N ARG A 689 -9.40 5.20 17.54
CA ARG A 689 -10.05 6.51 17.34
C ARG A 689 -10.72 6.55 15.99
N LYS A 690 -11.87 7.21 15.92
CA LYS A 690 -12.59 7.45 14.66
C LYS A 690 -11.91 8.61 13.94
N HIS A 691 -11.72 8.45 12.62
CA HIS A 691 -11.19 9.52 11.79
C HIS A 691 -12.25 10.60 11.57
N ARG A 692 -11.81 11.86 11.55
CA ARG A 692 -12.63 13.02 11.18
C ARG A 692 -11.86 13.93 10.24
N GLU A 693 -12.59 14.56 9.33
CA GLU A 693 -12.01 15.54 8.41
C GLU A 693 -11.48 16.76 9.18
N SER A 694 -10.36 17.30 8.70
CA SER A 694 -9.77 18.52 9.24
C SER A 694 -10.69 19.70 8.97
N CYS A 695 -10.90 20.53 9.99
CA CYS A 695 -11.67 21.77 9.88
C CYS A 695 -10.70 22.97 9.93
N VAL A 696 -11.01 24.04 9.18
CA VAL A 696 -10.25 25.29 9.27
C VAL A 696 -10.90 26.17 10.33
N VAL A 697 -10.13 26.53 11.35
CA VAL A 697 -10.57 27.46 12.39
C VAL A 697 -10.11 28.88 12.05
N PRO A 698 -11.02 29.86 11.95
CA PRO A 698 -10.63 31.26 11.77
C PRO A 698 -9.73 31.72 12.91
N GLY A 699 -8.61 32.39 12.59
CA GLY A 699 -7.69 32.89 13.60
C GLY A 699 -6.90 31.80 14.35
N ALA A 700 -6.82 30.57 13.83
CA ALA A 700 -6.12 29.46 14.48
C ALA A 700 -4.66 29.72 14.86
N TRP A 701 -4.01 30.69 14.21
CA TRP A 701 -2.62 31.11 14.46
C TRP A 701 -2.47 32.15 15.58
N ASN A 702 -3.58 32.67 16.10
CA ASN A 702 -3.56 33.66 17.17
C ASN A 702 -3.61 32.92 18.52
N TRP A 703 -2.65 33.22 19.39
CA TRP A 703 -2.64 32.76 20.78
C TRP A 703 -3.72 33.48 21.60
N ARG A 704 -4.11 32.87 22.72
CA ARG A 704 -5.10 33.38 23.69
C ARG A 704 -6.46 33.68 23.06
N THR A 705 -6.94 32.79 22.20
CA THR A 705 -8.28 32.89 21.58
C THR A 705 -9.29 31.89 22.14
N ALA A 706 -8.84 30.91 22.93
CA ALA A 706 -9.71 29.98 23.61
C ALA A 706 -10.47 30.68 24.77
N PRO A 707 -11.80 30.48 24.91
CA PRO A 707 -12.56 31.08 26.01
C PRO A 707 -12.14 30.48 27.36
N GLU A 708 -11.69 31.31 28.30
CA GLU A 708 -11.25 30.87 29.63
C GLU A 708 -12.34 30.14 30.41
N GLN A 709 -13.61 30.52 30.23
CA GLN A 709 -14.76 29.92 30.89
C GLN A 709 -15.00 28.44 30.52
N ASP A 710 -14.47 27.97 29.38
CA ASP A 710 -14.65 26.60 28.90
C ASP A 710 -13.40 25.73 29.18
N MET A 711 -12.38 26.30 29.82
CA MET A 711 -11.15 25.61 30.17
C MET A 711 -11.34 24.74 31.42
N LEU A 712 -10.99 23.47 31.32
CA LEU A 712 -11.09 22.53 32.43
C LEU A 712 -9.83 22.58 33.30
N GLU A 713 -10.00 22.72 34.61
CA GLU A 713 -8.90 22.71 35.57
C GLU A 713 -8.30 21.32 35.74
N VAL A 714 -6.97 21.26 35.94
CA VAL A 714 -6.30 20.02 36.32
C VAL A 714 -6.56 19.78 37.81
N ALA A 715 -7.33 18.74 38.13
CA ALA A 715 -7.79 18.47 39.49
C ALA A 715 -6.69 18.03 40.49
N ASP A 716 -5.53 17.60 40.01
CA ASP A 716 -4.45 17.06 40.84
C ASP A 716 -3.38 18.14 41.13
N ALA A 717 -3.41 18.69 42.34
CA ALA A 717 -2.49 19.73 42.78
C ALA A 717 -1.01 19.28 42.78
N ASP A 718 -0.72 18.01 43.07
CA ASP A 718 0.65 17.49 43.06
C ASP A 718 1.21 17.39 41.63
N MET A 719 0.32 17.21 40.63
CA MET A 719 0.72 17.30 39.24
C MET A 719 1.09 18.71 38.83
N VAL A 720 0.33 19.71 39.29
CA VAL A 720 0.53 21.13 38.95
C VAL A 720 1.82 21.65 39.59
N ASP A 721 2.05 21.37 40.88
CA ASP A 721 3.21 21.86 41.63
C ASP A 721 4.55 21.33 41.09
N ARG A 722 4.54 20.18 40.41
CA ARG A 722 5.74 19.53 39.86
C ARG A 722 5.94 19.73 38.35
N ALA A 723 5.05 20.47 37.68
CA ALA A 723 5.09 20.71 36.23
C ALA A 723 6.08 21.83 35.85
N ALA A 724 7.38 21.59 36.06
CA ALA A 724 8.42 22.60 35.85
C ALA A 724 8.93 22.67 34.41
N VAL A 725 8.92 21.55 33.68
CA VAL A 725 9.59 21.41 32.38
C VAL A 725 8.58 21.18 31.26
N TYR A 726 7.54 20.38 31.53
CA TYR A 726 6.41 20.15 30.64
C TYR A 726 5.12 20.66 31.31
N PRO A 727 4.73 21.92 31.07
CA PRO A 727 3.46 22.46 31.54
C PRO A 727 2.30 21.53 31.17
N LEU A 728 1.34 21.38 32.08
CA LEU A 728 0.16 20.55 31.82
C LEU A 728 -0.78 21.27 30.87
N HIS A 729 -1.42 20.50 30.00
CA HIS A 729 -2.36 21.02 29.02
C HIS A 729 -3.73 21.23 29.63
N THR A 730 -4.39 22.31 29.22
CA THR A 730 -5.75 22.64 29.68
C THR A 730 -6.75 22.29 28.57
N PRO A 731 -7.51 21.18 28.69
CA PRO A 731 -8.51 20.82 27.70
C PRO A 731 -9.71 21.77 27.75
N LEU A 732 -10.35 22.01 26.61
CA LEU A 732 -11.64 22.69 26.52
C LEU A 732 -12.78 21.67 26.64
N GLU A 733 -13.86 22.01 27.34
CA GLU A 733 -15.04 21.13 27.43
C GLU A 733 -15.62 20.82 26.04
N LEU A 734 -16.05 19.58 25.82
CA LEU A 734 -16.71 19.15 24.57
C LEU A 734 -18.20 18.91 24.82
N CYS A 735 -19.04 19.43 23.94
CA CYS A 735 -20.48 19.25 23.98
C CYS A 735 -20.90 18.04 23.13
N PRO A 736 -21.76 17.13 23.60
CA PRO A 736 -22.24 16.03 22.77
C PRO A 736 -23.13 16.54 21.62
N LEU A 737 -23.14 15.79 20.52
CA LEU A 737 -24.01 16.06 19.37
C LEU A 737 -25.49 16.04 19.78
N ASP A 738 -26.22 17.08 19.40
CA ASP A 738 -27.65 17.20 19.66
C ASP A 738 -28.44 16.07 18.97
N GLN A 739 -29.40 15.50 19.71
CA GLN A 739 -30.12 14.28 19.31
C GLN A 739 -30.94 14.49 18.03
N ASP A 740 -31.53 15.67 17.86
CA ASP A 740 -32.34 16.01 16.68
C ASP A 740 -31.47 16.13 15.41
N THR A 741 -30.26 16.67 15.56
CA THR A 741 -29.29 16.79 14.46
C THR A 741 -28.82 15.42 13.99
N ALA A 742 -28.51 14.51 14.93
CA ALA A 742 -28.11 13.14 14.61
C ALA A 742 -29.23 12.34 13.92
N LEU A 743 -30.49 12.48 14.38
CA LEU A 743 -31.67 11.87 13.74
C LEU A 743 -31.90 12.40 12.33
N SER A 744 -31.69 13.70 12.10
CA SER A 744 -31.78 14.32 10.78
C SER A 744 -30.75 13.73 9.80
N LEU A 745 -29.50 13.58 10.23
CA LEU A 745 -28.44 12.97 9.43
C LEU A 745 -28.74 11.49 9.09
N LYS A 746 -29.26 10.71 10.05
CA LYS A 746 -29.70 9.32 9.81
C LYS A 746 -30.79 9.27 8.73
N ARG A 747 -31.84 10.08 8.85
CA ARG A 747 -32.94 10.15 7.86
C ARG A 747 -32.45 10.56 6.47
N ALA A 748 -31.54 11.51 6.38
CA ALA A 748 -30.95 11.93 5.10
C ALA A 748 -30.16 10.79 4.45
N ASN A 749 -29.41 10.02 5.24
CA ASN A 749 -28.65 8.88 4.76
C ASN A 749 -29.55 7.72 4.27
N ASP A 750 -30.60 7.38 5.02
CA ASP A 750 -31.57 6.35 4.61
C ASP A 750 -32.29 6.73 3.31
N LYS A 751 -32.67 8.00 3.16
CA LYS A 751 -33.26 8.52 1.93
C LYS A 751 -32.30 8.39 0.74
N LEU A 752 -31.02 8.69 0.93
CA LEU A 752 -29.99 8.56 -0.11
C LEU A 752 -29.83 7.09 -0.54
N LYS A 753 -29.80 6.14 0.40
CA LYS A 753 -29.74 4.70 0.08
C LYS A 753 -30.91 4.27 -0.80
N ILE A 754 -32.13 4.69 -0.45
CA ILE A 754 -33.34 4.38 -1.23
C ILE A 754 -33.24 4.99 -2.63
N GLU A 755 -32.83 6.25 -2.73
CA GLU A 755 -32.70 6.97 -4.00
C GLU A 755 -31.67 6.33 -4.95
N VAL A 756 -30.51 5.93 -4.43
CA VAL A 756 -29.44 5.28 -5.21
C VAL A 756 -29.82 3.85 -5.63
N THR A 757 -30.59 3.15 -4.80
CA THR A 757 -31.07 1.79 -5.13
C THR A 757 -32.13 1.81 -6.22
N ARG A 758 -33.01 2.81 -6.22
CA ARG A 758 -34.12 2.91 -7.19
C ARG A 758 -33.74 3.52 -8.53
N THR A 759 -32.57 4.16 -8.64
CA THR A 759 -32.18 4.85 -9.87
C THR A 759 -31.51 3.89 -10.87
N HIS A 760 -32.05 3.85 -12.10
CA HIS A 760 -31.53 3.03 -13.20
C HIS A 760 -30.11 3.46 -13.61
N MET A 761 -29.27 2.51 -14.05
CA MET A 761 -27.84 2.76 -14.34
C MET A 761 -27.58 3.78 -15.47
N SER A 762 -28.56 4.00 -16.34
CA SER A 762 -28.49 4.96 -17.46
C SER A 762 -28.87 6.40 -17.05
N SER A 763 -29.14 6.66 -15.78
CA SER A 763 -29.47 8.00 -15.29
C SER A 763 -28.22 8.86 -15.08
N ASN A 764 -28.18 10.05 -15.68
CA ASN A 764 -27.14 11.07 -15.45
C ASN A 764 -27.34 11.87 -14.16
N LYS A 765 -28.22 11.43 -13.27
CA LYS A 765 -28.53 12.14 -12.03
C LYS A 765 -27.30 12.15 -11.11
N GLN A 766 -27.01 13.32 -10.53
CA GLN A 766 -25.97 13.49 -9.53
C GLN A 766 -26.59 13.63 -8.13
N VAL A 767 -25.97 13.00 -7.15
CA VAL A 767 -26.38 12.96 -5.74
C VAL A 767 -25.16 13.17 -4.85
N SER A 768 -25.35 13.78 -3.68
CA SER A 768 -24.33 14.03 -2.66
C SER A 768 -24.63 13.25 -1.38
N CYS A 769 -23.59 12.92 -0.60
CA CYS A 769 -23.78 12.30 0.70
C CYS A 769 -23.59 13.35 1.80
N VAL A 770 -24.69 13.72 2.47
CA VAL A 770 -24.66 14.70 3.58
C VAL A 770 -23.91 14.12 4.78
N LEU A 771 -24.11 12.83 5.08
CA LEU A 771 -23.38 12.14 6.16
C LEU A 771 -21.87 12.23 5.99
N CYS A 772 -21.42 12.18 4.73
CA CYS A 772 -20.00 12.14 4.42
C CYS A 772 -19.42 13.45 3.89
N GLY A 773 -20.22 14.51 3.74
CA GLY A 773 -19.79 15.74 3.09
C GLY A 773 -19.38 15.59 1.62
N THR A 774 -19.68 14.45 0.97
CA THR A 774 -19.18 14.21 -0.39
C THR A 774 -19.96 15.00 -1.42
N GLY A 775 -19.21 15.66 -2.31
CA GLY A 775 -19.77 16.44 -3.42
C GLY A 775 -20.62 15.61 -4.38
N ALA A 776 -21.40 16.31 -5.22
CA ALA A 776 -22.32 15.66 -6.15
C ALA A 776 -21.59 14.71 -7.12
N MET A 777 -22.04 13.46 -7.16
CA MET A 777 -21.50 12.41 -8.04
C MET A 777 -22.60 11.59 -8.69
N SER A 778 -22.30 10.88 -9.77
CA SER A 778 -23.27 9.99 -10.42
C SER A 778 -23.82 8.96 -9.44
N THR A 779 -25.06 8.53 -9.64
CA THR A 779 -25.70 7.50 -8.80
C THR A 779 -24.89 6.20 -8.70
N GLN A 780 -24.22 5.81 -9.80
CA GLN A 780 -23.32 4.65 -9.80
C GLN A 780 -22.09 4.86 -8.89
N ALA A 781 -21.44 6.03 -8.97
CA ALA A 781 -20.32 6.34 -8.08
C ALA A 781 -20.78 6.44 -6.61
N MET A 782 -21.98 6.99 -6.36
CA MET A 782 -22.55 7.06 -5.02
C MET A 782 -22.82 5.67 -4.44
N ARG A 783 -23.29 4.71 -5.25
CA ARG A 783 -23.47 3.32 -4.81
C ARG A 783 -22.16 2.72 -4.30
N ILE A 784 -21.06 2.93 -5.03
CA ILE A 784 -19.73 2.50 -4.62
C ILE A 784 -19.29 3.18 -3.31
N HIS A 785 -19.56 4.49 -3.16
CA HIS A 785 -19.28 5.23 -1.93
C HIS A 785 -20.06 4.69 -0.72
N LEU A 786 -21.36 4.39 -0.85
CA LEU A 786 -22.18 3.84 0.24
C LEU A 786 -21.67 2.46 0.72
N TYR A 787 -21.02 1.69 -0.17
CA TYR A 787 -20.37 0.43 0.20
C TYR A 787 -18.96 0.62 0.75
N SER A 788 -18.39 1.83 0.72
CA SER A 788 -17.05 2.09 1.26
C SER A 788 -17.02 1.84 2.77
N ARG A 789 -15.84 1.46 3.26
CA ARG A 789 -15.64 1.26 4.70
C ARG A 789 -15.77 2.58 5.48
N ALA A 790 -15.24 3.67 4.92
CA ALA A 790 -15.31 5.00 5.54
C ALA A 790 -16.77 5.46 5.75
N HIS A 791 -17.65 5.22 4.76
CA HIS A 791 -19.07 5.50 4.91
C HIS A 791 -19.69 4.64 6.02
N ARG A 792 -19.47 3.31 6.01
CA ARG A 792 -20.02 2.39 7.02
C ARG A 792 -19.57 2.71 8.45
N GLU A 793 -18.34 3.15 8.64
CA GLU A 793 -17.84 3.58 9.97
C GLU A 793 -18.57 4.83 10.49
N ARG A 794 -18.99 5.74 9.60
CA ARG A 794 -19.85 6.90 9.96
C ARG A 794 -21.28 6.47 10.26
N GLU A 795 -21.80 5.42 9.61
CA GLU A 795 -23.11 4.86 9.94
C GLU A 795 -23.16 4.21 11.32
N ASP A 796 -22.03 3.65 11.77
CA ASP A 796 -21.94 3.04 13.09
C ASP A 796 -22.19 4.05 14.22
N ASP A 797 -22.00 5.36 13.98
CA ASP A 797 -22.39 6.43 14.91
C ASP A 797 -23.90 6.43 15.19
N PHE A 798 -24.73 5.89 14.29
CA PHE A 798 -26.18 5.83 14.49
C PHE A 798 -26.68 4.60 15.23
N ARG A 799 -25.80 3.63 15.55
CA ARG A 799 -26.21 2.42 16.29
C ARG A 799 -26.78 2.72 17.67
N MET A 800 -26.44 3.87 18.24
CA MET A 800 -27.03 4.37 19.50
C MET A 800 -28.54 4.63 19.41
N PHE A 801 -29.12 4.71 18.21
CA PHE A 801 -30.55 4.89 17.97
C PHE A 801 -31.27 3.59 17.62
N ASP A 802 -30.55 2.47 17.51
CA ASP A 802 -31.12 1.15 17.19
C ASP A 802 -31.34 0.28 18.43
N SER A 803 -30.97 0.79 19.62
CA SER A 803 -31.14 0.16 20.94
C SER A 803 -32.41 0.59 21.65
#